data_AF-A0A0V0G7E0-F1
#
_entry.id   AF-A0A0V0G7E0-F1
#
_cell.length_a   1.000
_cell.length_b   1.000
_cell.length_c   1.000
_cell.angle_alpha   90.00
_cell.angle_beta   90.00
_cell.angle_gamma   90.00
#
_symmetry.space_group_name_H-M   'P 1'
#
loop_
_entity.id
_entity.type
_entity.pdbx_description
1 polymer ?
#
loop_
_entity_poly.entity_id
_entity_poly.type
_entity_poly.pdbx_seq_one_letter_code
_entity_poly.pdbx_strand_id
1 'polypeptide(L)'
;IILHNMILQWNIRGFFSNLPELQHLISLYNPSIVCLQETYFSDHKVHNLKGFSSYFKNRNSLYPNGGLAIYVDNSIHSTAVNLSTNLEAVAVNVHTPKKLCICNLYISNRYNLKSAELNTLLQQLPRPFLLLGDFNCRTSFFGEPDTRGKIIDTFLEDPDIALLNTQEPTHFNTSSESFSNIDLTICSAGLATLYTWTTLDQLLGSDHFPILISKVTRDSKVSRLKRWNIKKANWTQFADKIAADMSKLKDPNCFQASKINFIVNDFISLIDKVATEAVGKTATGVHHRNLVPWWNDECKNAIRVSKKAFNCYKKHPNEINKVLHKKSRAHAKRILNESKLKSWQNFVSSISSQTPANEVWEKFRKIKGIYNHHWITALQDPQNHCTLSDGVKIRNKLAETFRDTSCDDNYNYQFLALREELLPYTPLQEDNDSYINNNITLWELQDVLNNSNNSSPGPDGIPNMFLKNLPPSAKEYLLKIFNFIWTKHCFPSIWQIATVVPILKPNKNKIDPNSYRPISLTCTMCKLMEKIINRRLRWFLESINFLSKFQFGFRKNRSTGDHLIHLSSEIYKAFENDQDALVVSLDIEKAYDTVWRPRILNILLNTGVKGNIYMFLKNFLEKRFIRVRVNGDLSGVYQTENGVPQGSVVSVTLFLVAINDLLKQIHPPVKGYLFADDLTVICAGKNLSLTSSVVQSSLNQIQEWALSNGFKFTSQKSYKIIFSKKKHPPLHEPILLNGLEIQPVNKLKILGLTFDRKLTWLPHLKSLKKSCLSKLTIIKCLSHSNWGSDASTLFTLYKALIRSKLDYGCIIFSLAKQSVLKILDPIHNTGLRWILGAFPTSPVQSILSETGEWSLEFRRKLLICRYAIKVASIKNHPAREIIFNCRPTKIGRHILNTLEKSGITIPPNLLKKSFDNPPWKCSAVQCSLEMKIFKRASVPTSAFQQLFRETINKYQGFSHIYTDASKSNNAVGIGLLSSHSSYTYTLPHNCTIFTGELAAIYKAFQLIETSENQKNLILTDSFSSIQALQDRFSDHPLIQKIQNLNTTLLRSGKLIKLIWIPSHMGIDGNEEADKLAKLSLQNYQSPLLSINTPTDLLTHNKKLWLDIWNSNWTLLQNNKLKQIKTENRPFIAKSSTLSRKEATVMTRLRIGHTRLTHSYLLMGLDQPTCTSCEAPKTIEHLLVRCPKYSDLRKKHKIFLTGLQDLIGHPPSTVIAFIKETNLFSDI
;
A
#
# COMPACT_ATOMS: atom_id res chain seq x y z
N ILE A 1 -5.44 -27.96 6.94
CA ILE A 1 -4.14 -28.02 6.25
C ILE A 1 -3.35 -29.10 6.96
N ILE A 2 -2.97 -30.09 6.18
CA ILE A 2 -2.09 -31.22 6.53
C ILE A 2 -0.94 -30.67 7.37
N LEU A 3 -0.71 -31.21 8.56
CA LEU A 3 0.59 -31.08 9.21
C LEU A 3 1.58 -31.68 8.20
N HIS A 4 2.20 -30.83 7.39
CA HIS A 4 3.16 -31.26 6.38
C HIS A 4 4.23 -32.06 7.13
N ASN A 5 4.31 -33.35 6.84
CA ASN A 5 5.27 -34.28 7.45
C ASN A 5 5.85 -35.17 6.34
N MET A 6 6.13 -34.58 5.17
CA MET A 6 6.88 -35.22 4.10
C MET A 6 8.30 -34.65 4.08
N ILE A 7 9.29 -35.54 4.07
CA ILE A 7 10.70 -35.23 3.90
C ILE A 7 11.12 -35.77 2.53
N LEU A 8 11.75 -34.92 1.73
CA LEU A 8 12.36 -35.30 0.46
C LEU A 8 13.86 -35.46 0.66
N GLN A 9 14.40 -36.66 0.41
CA GLN A 9 15.84 -36.93 0.37
C GLN A 9 16.26 -37.13 -1.08
N TRP A 10 17.33 -36.47 -1.53
CA TRP A 10 17.82 -36.67 -2.89
C TRP A 10 19.30 -36.27 -3.07
N ASN A 11 20.14 -37.21 -3.50
CA ASN A 11 21.43 -36.86 -4.06
C ASN A 11 21.19 -36.20 -5.43
N ILE A 12 21.30 -34.88 -5.48
CA ILE A 12 20.88 -34.07 -6.63
C ILE A 12 21.98 -33.95 -7.69
N ARG A 13 23.23 -34.29 -7.33
CA ARG A 13 24.40 -34.23 -8.22
C ARG A 13 24.48 -32.93 -9.03
N GLY A 14 24.46 -31.81 -8.33
CA GLY A 14 24.47 -30.46 -8.90
C GLY A 14 23.11 -29.76 -8.80
N PHE A 15 23.03 -28.79 -7.88
CA PHE A 15 21.79 -28.08 -7.58
C PHE A 15 21.26 -27.24 -8.77
N PHE A 16 22.11 -26.46 -9.43
CA PHE A 16 21.65 -25.51 -10.46
C PHE A 16 21.18 -26.21 -11.74
N SER A 17 21.76 -27.36 -12.09
CA SER A 17 21.38 -28.17 -13.25
C SER A 17 19.98 -28.79 -13.09
N ASN A 18 19.62 -29.17 -11.86
CA ASN A 18 18.43 -29.94 -11.52
C ASN A 18 17.39 -29.12 -10.71
N LEU A 19 17.59 -27.80 -10.60
CA LEU A 19 16.65 -26.89 -9.91
C LEU A 19 15.21 -26.93 -10.49
N PRO A 20 14.98 -27.00 -11.81
CA PRO A 20 13.63 -27.13 -12.37
C PRO A 20 12.88 -28.37 -11.87
N GLU A 21 13.57 -29.51 -11.81
CA GLU A 21 13.07 -30.80 -11.39
C GLU A 21 12.81 -30.82 -9.88
N LEU A 22 13.72 -30.26 -9.10
CA LEU A 22 13.52 -30.05 -7.66
C LEU A 22 12.29 -29.17 -7.37
N GLN A 23 12.11 -28.07 -8.12
CA GLN A 23 10.93 -27.21 -7.98
C GLN A 23 9.64 -27.94 -8.35
N HIS A 24 9.68 -28.87 -9.31
CA HIS A 24 8.55 -29.71 -9.67
C HIS A 24 8.21 -30.70 -8.53
N LEU A 25 9.21 -31.39 -7.97
CA LEU A 25 9.02 -32.28 -6.81
C LEU A 25 8.42 -31.54 -5.61
N ILE A 26 8.96 -30.36 -5.30
CA ILE A 26 8.43 -29.52 -4.22
C ILE A 26 6.98 -29.13 -4.50
N SER A 27 6.63 -28.82 -5.75
CA SER A 27 5.24 -28.51 -6.14
C SER A 27 4.32 -29.73 -6.06
N LEU A 28 4.79 -30.92 -6.39
CA LEU A 28 3.94 -32.11 -6.49
C LEU A 28 3.64 -32.69 -5.10
N TYR A 29 4.69 -32.81 -4.29
CA TYR A 29 4.64 -33.50 -2.99
C TYR A 29 4.57 -32.53 -1.80
N ASN A 30 4.90 -31.25 -2.01
CA ASN A 30 4.90 -30.21 -0.98
C ASN A 30 5.62 -30.61 0.32
N PRO A 31 6.91 -31.01 0.23
CA PRO A 31 7.70 -31.48 1.36
C PRO A 31 7.99 -30.34 2.34
N SER A 32 7.99 -30.67 3.63
CA SER A 32 8.33 -29.77 4.73
C SER A 32 9.82 -29.59 4.90
N ILE A 33 10.57 -30.66 4.66
CA ILE A 33 12.02 -30.68 4.71
C ILE A 33 12.53 -31.28 3.41
N VAL A 34 13.54 -30.66 2.82
CA VAL A 34 14.26 -31.16 1.65
C VAL A 34 15.74 -31.30 2.02
N CYS A 35 16.25 -32.52 1.96
CA CYS A 35 17.65 -32.83 2.21
C CYS A 35 18.32 -33.23 0.90
N LEU A 36 19.36 -32.48 0.52
CA LEU A 36 20.10 -32.68 -0.72
C LEU A 36 21.55 -33.05 -0.44
N GLN A 37 22.05 -34.05 -1.15
CA GLN A 37 23.47 -34.41 -1.22
C GLN A 37 24.07 -34.00 -2.57
N GLU A 38 25.38 -33.78 -2.61
CA GLU A 38 26.13 -33.29 -3.77
C GLU A 38 25.54 -32.03 -4.42
N THR A 39 25.37 -30.97 -3.62
CA THR A 39 24.78 -29.71 -4.10
C THR A 39 25.69 -28.95 -5.07
N TYR A 40 27.01 -29.19 -5.01
CA TYR A 40 28.05 -28.48 -5.76
C TYR A 40 28.03 -26.97 -5.50
N PHE A 41 27.76 -26.58 -4.26
CA PHE A 41 27.91 -25.20 -3.80
C PHE A 41 29.37 -24.84 -3.53
N SER A 42 29.68 -23.55 -3.66
CA SER A 42 30.93 -22.92 -3.22
C SER A 42 30.58 -21.77 -2.28
N ASP A 43 31.51 -21.29 -1.46
CA ASP A 43 31.25 -20.22 -0.48
C ASP A 43 30.69 -18.92 -1.09
N HIS A 44 30.96 -18.67 -2.37
CA HIS A 44 30.43 -17.51 -3.10
C HIS A 44 29.18 -17.80 -3.94
N LYS A 45 28.76 -19.06 -4.05
CA LYS A 45 27.70 -19.53 -4.97
C LYS A 45 26.76 -20.52 -4.29
N VAL A 46 26.04 -20.04 -3.28
CA VAL A 46 24.99 -20.77 -2.56
C VAL A 46 23.62 -20.27 -3.01
N HIS A 47 22.60 -21.13 -3.02
CA HIS A 47 21.23 -20.75 -3.38
C HIS A 47 20.22 -21.12 -2.28
N ASN A 48 19.46 -20.13 -1.82
CA ASN A 48 18.38 -20.36 -0.85
C ASN A 48 17.07 -20.64 -1.59
N LEU A 49 16.44 -21.78 -1.31
CA LEU A 49 15.10 -22.07 -1.80
C LEU A 49 14.09 -21.08 -1.18
N LYS A 50 13.34 -20.38 -2.03
CA LYS A 50 12.33 -19.42 -1.58
C LYS A 50 11.24 -20.15 -0.80
N GLY A 51 10.98 -19.68 0.43
CA GLY A 51 10.01 -20.33 1.31
C GLY A 51 10.63 -21.30 2.31
N PHE A 52 11.94 -21.54 2.26
CA PHE A 52 12.65 -22.41 3.19
C PHE A 52 13.77 -21.67 3.93
N SER A 53 14.04 -22.10 5.17
CA SER A 53 15.25 -21.85 5.94
C SER A 53 16.30 -22.89 5.54
N SER A 54 17.55 -22.48 5.38
CA SER A 54 18.55 -23.27 4.67
C SER A 54 19.84 -23.43 5.47
N TYR A 55 20.33 -24.66 5.54
CA TYR A 55 21.52 -25.06 6.31
C TYR A 55 22.44 -25.86 5.39
N PHE A 56 23.74 -25.55 5.39
CA PHE A 56 24.68 -26.07 4.39
C PHE A 56 26.02 -26.47 5.01
N LYS A 57 26.71 -27.43 4.37
CA LYS A 57 28.13 -27.71 4.56
C LYS A 57 28.76 -27.88 3.18
N ASN A 58 29.68 -26.98 2.83
CA ASN A 58 30.34 -26.94 1.53
C ASN A 58 31.79 -27.42 1.65
N ARG A 59 32.37 -27.96 0.56
CA ARG A 59 33.81 -28.25 0.50
C ARG A 59 34.59 -26.98 0.11
N ASN A 60 35.76 -26.81 0.70
CA ASN A 60 36.67 -25.71 0.42
C ASN A 60 37.53 -26.04 -0.82
N SER A 61 36.94 -26.11 -2.01
CA SER A 61 37.65 -26.42 -3.27
C SER A 61 37.37 -25.40 -4.37
N LEU A 62 38.38 -25.11 -5.20
CA LEU A 62 38.30 -24.24 -6.39
C LEU A 62 37.24 -24.71 -7.42
N TYR A 63 36.97 -26.01 -7.45
CA TYR A 63 35.93 -26.63 -8.27
C TYR A 63 34.78 -27.09 -7.38
N PRO A 64 33.51 -26.79 -7.74
CA PRO A 64 32.37 -27.20 -6.95
C PRO A 64 32.19 -28.72 -7.02
N ASN A 65 32.48 -29.41 -5.91
CA ASN A 65 32.37 -30.86 -5.76
C ASN A 65 31.81 -31.20 -4.36
N GLY A 66 30.94 -32.21 -4.25
CA GLY A 66 30.26 -32.58 -3.00
C GLY A 66 29.30 -31.51 -2.45
N GLY A 67 29.11 -31.51 -1.14
CA GLY A 67 28.33 -30.51 -0.40
C GLY A 67 26.89 -30.93 -0.06
N LEU A 68 26.40 -30.43 1.07
CA LEU A 68 25.11 -30.79 1.65
C LEU A 68 24.19 -29.57 1.81
N ALA A 69 22.88 -29.79 1.68
CA ALA A 69 21.87 -28.81 2.05
C ALA A 69 20.70 -29.46 2.79
N ILE A 70 20.22 -28.82 3.86
CA ILE A 70 18.90 -29.05 4.44
C ILE A 70 18.09 -27.78 4.28
N TYR A 71 16.92 -27.89 3.64
CA TYR A 71 15.94 -26.83 3.53
C TYR A 71 14.71 -27.20 4.36
N VAL A 72 14.33 -26.35 5.31
CA VAL A 72 13.14 -26.52 6.17
C VAL A 72 12.13 -25.43 5.82
N ASP A 73 10.86 -25.77 5.59
CA ASP A 73 9.82 -24.79 5.26
C ASP A 73 9.82 -23.65 6.30
N ASN A 74 9.74 -22.39 5.86
CA ASN A 74 9.81 -21.20 6.70
C ASN A 74 8.65 -21.07 7.70
N SER A 75 7.61 -21.87 7.53
CA SER A 75 6.56 -22.05 8.52
C SER A 75 6.99 -22.94 9.68
N ILE A 76 8.10 -23.66 9.61
CA ILE A 76 8.59 -24.53 10.69
C ILE A 76 9.89 -23.93 11.25
N HIS A 77 9.92 -23.69 12.56
CA HIS A 77 11.12 -23.22 13.23
C HIS A 77 12.19 -24.31 13.25
N SER A 78 13.41 -23.95 12.89
CA SER A 78 14.55 -24.87 12.85
C SER A 78 15.82 -24.20 13.35
N THR A 79 16.71 -24.97 13.95
CA THR A 79 18.00 -24.52 14.49
C THR A 79 19.10 -25.48 14.07
N ALA A 80 20.25 -24.96 13.64
CA ALA A 80 21.40 -25.79 13.33
C ALA A 80 21.89 -26.52 14.59
N VAL A 81 22.33 -27.77 14.43
CA VAL A 81 23.04 -28.52 15.46
C VAL A 81 24.52 -28.45 15.12
N ASN A 82 25.33 -28.01 16.08
CA ASN A 82 26.78 -27.95 15.90
C ASN A 82 27.35 -29.35 16.03
N LEU A 83 27.96 -29.86 14.95
CA LEU A 83 28.58 -31.18 14.90
C LEU A 83 30.10 -31.04 14.84
N SER A 84 30.81 -31.68 15.76
CA SER A 84 32.26 -31.94 15.73
C SER A 84 32.50 -33.32 15.10
N THR A 85 32.49 -33.39 13.78
CA THR A 85 32.76 -34.63 13.02
C THR A 85 33.55 -34.34 11.75
N ASN A 86 34.45 -35.27 11.39
CA ASN A 86 35.18 -35.27 10.13
C ASN A 86 34.31 -35.68 8.95
N LEU A 87 33.15 -36.28 9.20
CA LEU A 87 32.18 -36.65 8.18
C LEU A 87 31.51 -35.41 7.57
N GLU A 88 31.16 -35.47 6.29
CA GLU A 88 30.33 -34.45 5.65
C GLU A 88 28.89 -34.63 6.12
N ALA A 89 28.56 -34.00 7.26
CA ALA A 89 27.24 -34.02 7.88
C ALA A 89 26.74 -32.61 8.22
N VAL A 90 25.44 -32.38 8.06
CA VAL A 90 24.70 -31.19 8.53
C VAL A 90 23.50 -31.67 9.32
N ALA A 91 23.32 -31.18 10.55
CA ALA A 91 22.15 -31.50 11.35
C ALA A 91 21.33 -30.26 11.71
N VAL A 92 20.02 -30.43 11.73
CA VAL A 92 19.04 -29.39 12.03
C VAL A 92 17.99 -29.95 12.97
N ASN A 93 17.78 -29.26 14.08
CA ASN A 93 16.68 -29.56 14.99
C ASN A 93 15.41 -28.85 14.51
N VAL A 94 14.35 -29.61 14.26
CA VAL A 94 13.07 -29.10 13.76
C VAL A 94 12.06 -29.05 14.91
N HIS A 95 11.55 -27.86 15.19
CA HIS A 95 10.68 -27.60 16.34
C HIS A 95 9.21 -27.76 15.95
N THR A 96 8.73 -29.01 15.94
CA THR A 96 7.31 -29.34 15.80
C THR A 96 6.71 -29.71 17.18
N PRO A 97 5.41 -30.09 17.30
CA PRO A 97 4.87 -30.57 18.58
C PRO A 97 5.65 -31.73 19.22
N LYS A 98 6.38 -32.54 18.41
CA LYS A 98 7.43 -33.45 18.87
C LYS A 98 8.76 -33.00 18.27
N LYS A 99 9.82 -32.85 19.08
CA LYS A 99 11.16 -32.48 18.58
C LYS A 99 11.68 -33.59 17.65
N LEU A 100 12.34 -33.20 16.56
CA LEU A 100 12.96 -34.13 15.60
C LEU A 100 14.26 -33.53 15.09
N CYS A 101 15.38 -34.23 15.27
CA CYS A 101 16.65 -33.85 14.65
C CYS A 101 16.79 -34.52 13.28
N ILE A 102 17.10 -33.75 12.24
CA ILE A 102 17.38 -34.27 10.90
C ILE A 102 18.85 -34.08 10.60
N CYS A 103 19.57 -35.17 10.39
CA CYS A 103 20.97 -35.18 10.00
C CYS A 103 21.08 -35.64 8.56
N ASN A 104 21.63 -34.78 7.70
CA ASN A 104 21.94 -35.08 6.31
C ASN A 104 23.43 -35.43 6.21
N LEU A 105 23.75 -36.57 5.61
CA LEU A 105 25.11 -37.13 5.52
C LEU A 105 25.50 -37.41 4.06
N TYR A 106 26.78 -37.23 3.74
CA TYR A 106 27.38 -37.70 2.50
C TYR A 106 28.74 -38.34 2.79
N ILE A 107 28.96 -39.57 2.35
CA ILE A 107 30.26 -40.26 2.50
C ILE A 107 30.82 -40.50 1.10
N SER A 108 31.95 -39.88 0.78
CA SER A 108 32.58 -40.06 -0.54
C SER A 108 33.08 -41.50 -0.72
N ASN A 109 33.01 -42.03 -1.95
CA ASN A 109 33.64 -43.29 -2.35
C ASN A 109 35.14 -43.39 -2.00
N ARG A 110 35.84 -42.27 -1.90
CA ARG A 110 37.28 -42.24 -1.56
C ARG A 110 37.59 -42.15 -0.07
N TYR A 111 36.58 -41.93 0.77
CA TYR A 111 36.76 -41.77 2.22
C TYR A 111 36.86 -43.14 2.91
N ASN A 112 37.88 -43.35 3.74
CA ASN A 112 38.00 -44.59 4.53
C ASN A 112 37.23 -44.43 5.85
N LEU A 113 36.01 -44.94 5.90
CA LEU A 113 35.10 -44.81 7.04
C LEU A 113 35.51 -45.73 8.19
N LYS A 114 35.62 -45.20 9.42
CA LYS A 114 35.83 -45.99 10.64
C LYS A 114 34.54 -46.10 11.45
N SER A 115 34.27 -47.26 12.07
CA SER A 115 33.07 -47.50 12.89
C SER A 115 32.87 -46.48 14.01
N ALA A 116 33.95 -46.09 14.69
CA ALA A 116 33.93 -45.10 15.77
C ALA A 116 33.42 -43.71 15.34
N GLU A 117 33.59 -43.32 14.07
CA GLU A 117 33.17 -42.01 13.57
C GLU A 117 31.65 -41.88 13.47
N LEU A 118 30.95 -42.96 13.10
CA LEU A 118 29.48 -43.00 13.04
C LEU A 118 28.87 -42.98 14.45
N ASN A 119 29.44 -43.74 15.39
CA ASN A 119 29.01 -43.72 16.80
C ASN A 119 29.22 -42.33 17.42
N THR A 120 30.35 -41.69 17.12
CA THR A 120 30.64 -40.31 17.57
C THR A 120 29.67 -39.29 16.98
N LEU A 121 29.26 -39.45 15.71
CA LEU A 121 28.23 -38.62 15.08
C LEU A 121 26.87 -38.84 15.76
N LEU A 122 26.49 -40.10 15.98
CA LEU A 122 25.22 -40.48 16.59
C LEU A 122 25.05 -39.90 17.99
N GLN A 123 26.10 -39.94 18.82
CA GLN A 123 26.11 -39.37 20.17
C GLN A 123 25.89 -37.85 20.20
N GLN A 124 26.19 -37.14 19.10
CA GLN A 124 25.99 -35.69 18.99
C GLN A 124 24.57 -35.30 18.53
N LEU A 125 23.74 -36.25 18.09
CA LEU A 125 22.40 -35.97 17.56
C LEU A 125 21.34 -35.98 18.67
N PRO A 126 20.56 -34.89 18.85
CA PRO A 126 19.42 -34.89 19.77
C PRO A 126 18.37 -35.93 19.38
N ARG A 127 17.94 -36.78 20.33
CA ARG A 127 16.86 -37.75 20.12
C ARG A 127 15.47 -37.10 20.24
N PRO A 128 14.46 -37.56 19.46
CA PRO A 128 14.57 -38.54 18.39
C PRO A 128 15.14 -37.91 17.10
N PHE A 129 15.88 -38.70 16.31
CA PHE A 129 16.57 -38.23 15.10
C PHE A 129 16.23 -39.05 13.85
N LEU A 130 16.52 -38.47 12.69
CA LEU A 130 16.51 -39.11 11.38
C LEU A 130 17.82 -38.76 10.66
N LEU A 131 18.68 -39.77 10.48
CA LEU A 131 19.96 -39.71 9.80
C LEU A 131 19.78 -40.25 8.37
N LEU A 132 19.89 -39.37 7.40
CA LEU A 132 19.64 -39.69 6.00
C LEU A 132 20.80 -39.22 5.13
N GLY A 133 21.10 -39.93 4.05
CA GLY A 133 22.24 -39.56 3.22
C GLY A 133 22.60 -40.55 2.15
N ASP A 134 23.63 -40.22 1.40
CA ASP A 134 24.33 -41.15 0.50
C ASP A 134 25.57 -41.68 1.21
N PHE A 135 25.55 -42.97 1.53
CA PHE A 135 26.59 -43.66 2.28
C PHE A 135 27.61 -44.33 1.35
N ASN A 136 27.30 -44.43 0.05
CA ASN A 136 28.15 -45.07 -0.94
C ASN A 136 28.64 -46.46 -0.47
N CYS A 137 27.73 -47.29 0.03
CA CYS A 137 28.01 -48.65 0.49
C CYS A 137 26.90 -49.62 0.11
N ARG A 138 27.24 -50.90 -0.05
CA ARG A 138 26.28 -52.00 -0.15
C ARG A 138 26.22 -52.74 1.18
N THR A 139 25.05 -52.76 1.82
CA THR A 139 24.80 -53.47 3.09
C THR A 139 24.26 -54.88 2.86
N SER A 140 24.39 -55.77 3.85
CA SER A 140 23.87 -57.15 3.75
C SER A 140 22.36 -57.22 3.53
N PHE A 141 21.61 -56.20 3.96
CA PHE A 141 20.16 -56.07 3.77
C PHE A 141 19.70 -56.00 2.30
N PHE A 142 20.59 -55.62 1.37
CA PHE A 142 20.25 -55.42 -0.05
C PHE A 142 21.15 -56.22 -1.02
N GLY A 143 21.98 -57.13 -0.52
CA GLY A 143 22.89 -57.97 -1.31
C GLY A 143 24.20 -58.27 -0.58
N GLU A 144 25.25 -58.68 -1.30
CA GLU A 144 26.56 -58.93 -0.69
C GLU A 144 27.20 -57.62 -0.19
N PRO A 145 27.59 -57.53 1.10
CA PRO A 145 28.11 -56.31 1.65
C PRO A 145 29.54 -56.04 1.20
N ASP A 146 29.84 -54.79 0.85
CA ASP A 146 31.22 -54.34 0.69
C ASP A 146 31.88 -54.06 2.06
N THR A 147 33.18 -53.73 2.06
CA THR A 147 33.94 -53.49 3.30
C THR A 147 33.33 -52.38 4.15
N ARG A 148 32.76 -51.35 3.51
CA ARG A 148 32.03 -50.26 4.19
C ARG A 148 30.65 -50.72 4.66
N GLY A 149 29.98 -51.53 3.85
CA GLY A 149 28.72 -52.20 4.18
C GLY A 149 28.77 -52.95 5.49
N LYS A 150 29.81 -53.75 5.72
CA LYS A 150 30.02 -54.48 6.98
C LYS A 150 30.10 -53.55 8.21
N ILE A 151 30.70 -52.37 8.04
CA ILE A 151 30.76 -51.34 9.10
C ILE A 151 29.38 -50.76 9.38
N ILE A 152 28.58 -50.51 8.33
CA ILE A 152 27.20 -50.04 8.47
C ILE A 152 26.30 -51.12 9.07
N ASP A 153 26.49 -52.38 8.70
CA ASP A 153 25.76 -53.51 9.26
C ASP A 153 26.02 -53.61 10.77
N THR A 154 27.28 -53.51 11.20
CA THR A 154 27.65 -53.46 12.64
C THR A 154 27.03 -52.23 13.33
N PHE A 155 26.96 -51.09 12.65
CA PHE A 155 26.32 -49.88 13.18
C PHE A 155 24.81 -50.05 13.37
N LEU A 156 24.14 -50.78 12.47
CA LEU A 156 22.70 -51.07 12.52
C LEU A 156 22.31 -52.13 13.56
N GLU A 157 23.27 -52.84 14.18
CA GLU A 157 23.02 -53.76 15.29
C GLU A 157 22.65 -53.02 16.61
N ASP A 158 22.83 -51.70 16.68
CA ASP A 158 22.42 -50.88 17.82
C ASP A 158 20.87 -50.91 17.99
N PRO A 159 20.34 -51.37 19.13
CA PRO A 159 18.90 -51.53 19.35
C PRO A 159 18.11 -50.20 19.37
N ASP A 160 18.79 -49.06 19.51
CA ASP A 160 18.15 -47.74 19.56
C ASP A 160 17.89 -47.13 18.17
N ILE A 161 18.38 -47.76 17.10
CA ILE A 161 18.25 -47.26 15.73
C ILE A 161 17.55 -48.27 14.82
N ALA A 162 16.94 -47.77 13.75
CA ALA A 162 16.22 -48.58 12.78
C ALA A 162 16.39 -48.05 11.36
N LEU A 163 16.51 -48.96 10.40
CA LEU A 163 16.59 -48.65 8.97
C LEU A 163 15.18 -48.54 8.37
N LEU A 164 14.89 -47.43 7.68
CA LEU A 164 13.58 -47.19 7.03
C LEU A 164 13.52 -47.66 5.58
N ASN A 165 14.67 -47.90 4.95
CA ASN A 165 14.76 -48.30 3.54
C ASN A 165 13.95 -49.56 3.24
N THR A 166 13.29 -49.59 2.07
CA THR A 166 12.71 -50.81 1.49
C THR A 166 13.69 -51.43 0.48
N GLN A 167 13.33 -52.59 -0.10
CA GLN A 167 14.14 -53.24 -1.16
C GLN A 167 14.12 -52.48 -2.51
N GLU A 168 13.51 -51.29 -2.59
CA GLU A 168 13.49 -50.49 -3.81
C GLU A 168 14.86 -49.82 -4.08
N PRO A 169 15.34 -49.80 -5.33
CA PRO A 169 16.67 -49.27 -5.66
C PRO A 169 16.74 -47.74 -5.54
N THR A 170 17.81 -47.21 -4.93
CA THR A 170 17.99 -45.76 -4.71
C THR A 170 18.93 -45.10 -5.73
N HIS A 171 19.75 -45.89 -6.42
CA HIS A 171 20.75 -45.40 -7.37
C HIS A 171 20.80 -46.28 -8.63
N PHE A 172 21.11 -45.65 -9.77
CA PHE A 172 21.32 -46.31 -11.06
C PHE A 172 22.72 -45.99 -11.61
N ASN A 173 23.61 -46.98 -11.61
CA ASN A 173 24.95 -46.81 -12.14
C ASN A 173 24.93 -46.86 -13.68
N THR A 174 25.17 -45.71 -14.31
CA THR A 174 25.19 -45.59 -15.78
C THR A 174 26.33 -46.35 -16.48
N SER A 175 27.42 -46.67 -15.77
CA SER A 175 28.58 -47.37 -16.35
C SER A 175 28.44 -48.89 -16.32
N SER A 176 27.86 -49.43 -15.25
CA SER A 176 27.61 -50.87 -15.09
C SER A 176 26.18 -51.29 -15.41
N GLU A 177 25.31 -50.33 -15.74
CA GLU A 177 23.87 -50.50 -16.02
C GLU A 177 23.11 -51.28 -14.94
N SER A 178 23.55 -51.14 -13.67
CA SER A 178 23.00 -51.85 -12.52
C SER A 178 22.36 -50.91 -11.49
N PHE A 179 21.43 -51.46 -10.71
CA PHE A 179 20.74 -50.76 -9.62
C PHE A 179 21.39 -51.06 -8.27
N SER A 180 21.44 -50.08 -7.38
CA SER A 180 22.00 -50.24 -6.03
C SER A 180 21.26 -49.43 -4.97
N ASN A 181 21.45 -49.79 -3.71
CA ASN A 181 20.82 -49.19 -2.52
C ASN A 181 21.88 -48.50 -1.66
N ILE A 182 22.43 -47.40 -2.17
CA ILE A 182 23.55 -46.68 -1.50
C ILE A 182 23.08 -45.47 -0.67
N ASP A 183 21.83 -45.04 -0.86
CA ASP A 183 21.20 -43.96 -0.10
C ASP A 183 20.41 -44.57 1.06
N LEU A 184 20.82 -44.30 2.30
CA LEU A 184 20.18 -44.86 3.49
C LEU A 184 19.43 -43.78 4.28
N THR A 185 18.39 -44.22 4.99
CA THR A 185 17.58 -43.44 5.92
C THR A 185 17.44 -44.25 7.21
N ILE A 186 18.19 -43.84 8.23
CA ILE A 186 18.25 -44.44 9.56
C ILE A 186 17.51 -43.51 10.53
N CYS A 187 16.74 -44.04 11.47
CA CYS A 187 16.02 -43.24 12.46
C CYS A 187 16.14 -43.84 13.86
N SER A 188 15.75 -43.08 14.90
CA SER A 188 15.56 -43.67 16.23
C SER A 188 14.46 -44.73 16.19
N ALA A 189 14.64 -45.87 16.86
CA ALA A 189 13.74 -47.02 16.79
C ALA A 189 12.24 -46.66 16.99
N GLY A 190 11.93 -45.75 17.93
CA GLY A 190 10.57 -45.28 18.18
C GLY A 190 9.91 -44.45 17.05
N LEU A 191 10.65 -44.06 16.01
CA LEU A 191 10.11 -43.39 14.81
C LEU A 191 9.80 -44.36 13.67
N ALA A 192 10.32 -45.59 13.69
CA ALA A 192 10.26 -46.52 12.56
C ALA A 192 8.83 -46.81 12.09
N THR A 193 7.89 -46.94 13.04
CA THR A 193 6.47 -47.21 12.76
C THR A 193 5.66 -45.97 12.38
N LEU A 194 6.24 -44.77 12.54
CA LEU A 194 5.56 -43.49 12.30
C LEU A 194 5.79 -42.95 10.89
N TYR A 195 6.76 -43.48 10.15
CA TYR A 195 7.13 -43.02 8.82
C TYR A 195 7.06 -44.15 7.80
N THR A 196 6.54 -43.85 6.62
CA THR A 196 6.69 -44.66 5.41
C THR A 196 7.82 -44.10 4.57
N TRP A 197 8.47 -44.99 3.84
CA TRP A 197 9.62 -44.69 2.99
C TRP A 197 9.38 -45.26 1.60
N THR A 198 9.55 -44.46 0.56
CA THR A 198 9.43 -44.91 -0.83
C THR A 198 10.39 -44.19 -1.75
N THR A 199 10.89 -44.89 -2.77
CA THR A 199 11.65 -44.29 -3.87
C THR A 199 10.71 -43.82 -4.97
N LEU A 200 11.06 -42.70 -5.62
CA LEU A 200 10.36 -42.26 -6.82
C LEU A 200 10.85 -43.02 -8.04
N ASP A 201 9.95 -43.27 -8.99
CA ASP A 201 10.24 -44.06 -10.20
C ASP A 201 11.05 -43.31 -11.28
N GLN A 202 11.59 -42.14 -10.97
CA GLN A 202 12.26 -41.25 -11.92
C GLN A 202 13.53 -40.64 -11.34
N LEU A 203 14.61 -40.70 -12.11
CA LEU A 203 15.93 -40.13 -11.77
C LEU A 203 16.00 -38.59 -11.81
N LEU A 204 15.07 -37.93 -12.51
CA LEU A 204 14.89 -36.47 -12.54
C LEU A 204 16.16 -35.63 -12.74
N GLY A 205 17.13 -36.17 -13.48
CA GLY A 205 18.35 -35.47 -13.86
C GLY A 205 19.59 -35.80 -13.04
N SER A 206 19.42 -36.60 -11.98
CA SER A 206 20.49 -37.29 -11.23
C SER A 206 20.64 -38.75 -11.71
N ASP A 207 21.62 -39.48 -11.20
CA ASP A 207 21.72 -40.96 -11.20
C ASP A 207 21.15 -41.58 -9.91
N HIS A 208 20.71 -40.76 -8.96
CA HIS A 208 19.97 -41.18 -7.77
C HIS A 208 18.47 -40.90 -7.91
N PHE A 209 17.67 -41.84 -7.43
CA PHE A 209 16.21 -41.69 -7.30
C PHE A 209 15.90 -40.81 -6.08
N PRO A 210 15.00 -39.81 -6.21
CA PRO A 210 14.52 -39.08 -5.04
C PRO A 210 13.70 -39.98 -4.13
N ILE A 211 13.86 -39.82 -2.83
CA ILE A 211 13.24 -40.63 -1.77
C ILE A 211 12.23 -39.76 -1.01
N LEU A 212 11.03 -40.30 -0.81
CA LEU A 212 9.98 -39.68 -0.01
C LEU A 212 9.80 -40.41 1.32
N ILE A 213 9.88 -39.64 2.41
CA ILE A 213 9.64 -40.13 3.77
C ILE A 213 8.39 -39.43 4.28
N SER A 214 7.30 -40.17 4.48
CA SER A 214 5.99 -39.62 4.80
C SER A 214 5.51 -40.11 6.16
N LYS A 215 5.09 -39.20 7.04
CA LYS A 215 4.54 -39.61 8.34
C LYS A 215 3.15 -40.23 8.18
N VAL A 216 2.90 -41.34 8.85
CA VAL A 216 1.59 -42.00 8.95
C VAL A 216 0.68 -41.16 9.87
N THR A 217 -0.23 -40.36 9.30
CA THR A 217 -1.19 -39.54 10.08
C THR A 217 -2.61 -40.07 9.98
N ARG A 218 -3.30 -40.25 11.12
CA ARG A 218 -4.78 -40.25 11.17
C ARG A 218 -5.25 -38.80 10.94
N ASP A 219 -6.08 -38.59 9.92
CA ASP A 219 -6.51 -37.29 9.42
C ASP A 219 -7.14 -36.38 10.50
N SER A 220 -6.43 -35.32 10.92
CA SER A 220 -7.05 -34.16 11.57
C SER A 220 -7.23 -33.04 10.55
N LYS A 221 -8.41 -32.97 9.93
CA LYS A 221 -8.79 -31.94 8.94
C LYS A 221 -8.88 -30.55 9.62
N VAL A 222 -7.81 -29.75 9.59
CA VAL A 222 -7.92 -28.33 9.97
C VAL A 222 -8.70 -27.56 8.89
N SER A 223 -9.90 -27.09 9.25
CA SER A 223 -10.82 -26.37 8.35
C SER A 223 -10.29 -24.96 8.02
N ARG A 224 -10.39 -24.54 6.75
CA ARG A 224 -10.20 -23.13 6.40
C ARG A 224 -11.45 -22.37 6.85
N LEU A 225 -11.26 -21.19 7.47
CA LEU A 225 -12.35 -20.29 7.81
C LEU A 225 -13.24 -20.03 6.59
N LYS A 226 -14.51 -20.39 6.69
CA LYS A 226 -15.55 -20.05 5.72
C LYS A 226 -15.64 -18.51 5.65
N ARG A 227 -15.54 -17.95 4.44
CA ARG A 227 -15.66 -16.50 4.20
C ARG A 227 -16.94 -16.20 3.44
N TRP A 228 -17.54 -15.03 3.66
CA TRP A 228 -18.69 -14.56 2.87
C TRP A 228 -18.34 -14.46 1.38
N ASN A 229 -19.20 -14.97 0.51
CA ASN A 229 -19.01 -14.92 -0.93
C ASN A 229 -19.52 -13.61 -1.55
N ILE A 230 -18.95 -12.49 -1.10
CA ILE A 230 -19.38 -11.12 -1.44
C ILE A 230 -19.43 -10.87 -2.97
N LYS A 231 -18.59 -11.56 -3.76
CA LYS A 231 -18.54 -11.39 -5.22
C LYS A 231 -19.75 -11.96 -5.96
N LYS A 232 -20.43 -12.96 -5.39
CA LYS A 232 -21.63 -13.58 -5.98
C LYS A 232 -22.89 -13.25 -5.15
N ALA A 233 -22.84 -12.23 -4.30
CA ALA A 233 -23.93 -11.84 -3.43
C ALA A 233 -25.11 -11.28 -4.23
N ASN A 234 -26.33 -11.73 -3.91
CA ASN A 234 -27.56 -11.13 -4.41
C ASN A 234 -28.03 -10.02 -3.45
N TRP A 235 -27.62 -8.77 -3.71
CA TRP A 235 -27.91 -7.65 -2.80
C TRP A 235 -29.36 -7.19 -2.81
N THR A 236 -30.09 -7.37 -3.92
CA THR A 236 -31.53 -7.05 -3.99
C THR A 236 -32.32 -8.00 -3.12
N GLN A 237 -32.11 -9.31 -3.31
CA GLN A 237 -32.74 -10.34 -2.45
C GLN A 237 -32.38 -10.16 -0.97
N PHE A 238 -31.13 -9.80 -0.66
CA PHE A 238 -30.71 -9.49 0.71
C PHE A 238 -31.50 -8.30 1.30
N ALA A 239 -31.65 -7.21 0.55
CA ALA A 239 -32.36 -6.03 0.99
C ALA A 239 -33.86 -6.30 1.18
N ASP A 240 -34.51 -6.98 0.23
CA ASP A 240 -35.94 -7.28 0.26
C ASP A 240 -36.30 -8.20 1.42
N LYS A 241 -35.50 -9.26 1.65
CA LYS A 241 -35.71 -10.18 2.79
C LYS A 241 -35.52 -9.49 4.14
N ILE A 242 -34.51 -8.63 4.28
CA ILE A 242 -34.35 -7.84 5.51
C ILE A 242 -35.58 -6.95 5.71
N ALA A 243 -36.03 -6.24 4.67
CA ALA A 243 -37.19 -5.35 4.77
C ALA A 243 -38.46 -6.09 5.21
N ALA A 244 -38.70 -7.30 4.69
CA ALA A 244 -39.83 -8.15 5.08
C ALA A 244 -39.74 -8.60 6.55
N ASP A 245 -38.54 -8.97 7.02
CA ASP A 245 -38.33 -9.45 8.38
C ASP A 245 -38.15 -8.33 9.42
N MET A 246 -38.07 -7.06 9.02
CA MET A 246 -37.93 -5.92 9.94
C MET A 246 -39.11 -5.79 10.92
N SER A 247 -40.32 -6.18 10.51
CA SER A 247 -41.53 -6.14 11.36
C SER A 247 -41.43 -7.05 12.60
N LYS A 248 -40.53 -8.03 12.57
CA LYS A 248 -40.26 -8.95 13.69
C LYS A 248 -39.46 -8.29 14.81
N LEU A 249 -38.77 -7.18 14.52
CA LEU A 249 -37.96 -6.46 15.50
C LEU A 249 -38.81 -5.39 16.20
N LYS A 250 -38.84 -5.44 17.54
CA LYS A 250 -39.45 -4.38 18.35
C LYS A 250 -38.61 -3.11 18.30
N ASP A 251 -39.27 -1.95 18.45
CA ASP A 251 -38.58 -0.66 18.50
C ASP A 251 -37.59 -0.63 19.69
N PRO A 252 -36.31 -0.26 19.49
CA PRO A 252 -35.33 -0.18 20.56
C PRO A 252 -35.77 0.72 21.73
N ASN A 253 -36.53 1.77 21.45
CA ASN A 253 -36.98 2.72 22.46
C ASN A 253 -38.03 2.15 23.42
N CYS A 254 -38.66 1.02 23.10
CA CYS A 254 -39.61 0.33 23.98
C CYS A 254 -38.90 -0.49 25.08
N PHE A 255 -37.58 -0.60 25.04
CA PHE A 255 -36.81 -1.39 25.99
C PHE A 255 -36.10 -0.53 27.04
N GLN A 256 -35.81 -1.15 28.18
CA GLN A 256 -34.90 -0.58 29.18
C GLN A 256 -33.44 -0.69 28.71
N ALA A 257 -32.58 0.19 29.20
CA ALA A 257 -31.16 0.27 28.86
C ALA A 257 -30.39 -1.07 29.05
N SER A 258 -30.77 -1.87 30.05
CA SER A 258 -30.18 -3.19 30.35
C SER A 258 -30.34 -4.21 29.20
N LYS A 259 -31.33 -4.02 28.31
CA LYS A 259 -31.64 -4.92 27.20
C LYS A 259 -30.86 -4.58 25.91
N ILE A 260 -29.91 -3.64 25.93
CA ILE A 260 -29.15 -3.27 24.73
C ILE A 260 -28.45 -4.46 24.06
N ASN A 261 -27.91 -5.40 24.83
CA ASN A 261 -27.28 -6.61 24.28
C ASN A 261 -28.26 -7.46 23.47
N PHE A 262 -29.50 -7.58 23.95
CA PHE A 262 -30.56 -8.30 23.26
C PHE A 262 -30.91 -7.63 21.92
N ILE A 263 -31.17 -6.32 21.92
CA ILE A 263 -31.50 -5.54 20.72
C ILE A 263 -30.41 -5.68 19.64
N VAL A 264 -29.14 -5.54 20.04
CA VAL A 264 -28.00 -5.63 19.10
C VAL A 264 -27.84 -7.06 18.58
N ASN A 265 -27.97 -8.07 19.44
CA ASN A 265 -27.84 -9.48 19.03
C ASN A 265 -28.98 -9.93 18.11
N ASP A 266 -30.21 -9.48 18.34
CA ASP A 266 -31.35 -9.76 17.44
C ASP A 266 -31.11 -9.18 16.06
N PHE A 267 -30.63 -7.93 15.99
CA PHE A 267 -30.31 -7.29 14.72
C PHE A 267 -29.15 -7.99 13.99
N ILE A 268 -28.09 -8.39 14.72
CA ILE A 268 -26.98 -9.18 14.16
C ILE A 268 -27.48 -10.53 13.64
N SER A 269 -28.34 -11.21 14.40
CA SER A 269 -28.87 -12.54 14.06
C SER A 269 -29.75 -12.48 12.82
N LEU A 270 -30.58 -11.44 12.68
CA LEU A 270 -31.37 -11.18 11.48
C LEU A 270 -30.46 -11.02 10.25
N ILE A 271 -29.42 -10.18 10.36
CA ILE A 271 -28.48 -9.97 9.25
C ILE A 271 -27.73 -11.26 8.89
N ASP A 272 -27.23 -12.02 9.87
CA ASP A 272 -26.48 -13.26 9.62
C ASP A 272 -27.36 -14.34 8.97
N LYS A 273 -28.61 -14.49 9.42
CA LYS A 273 -29.60 -15.41 8.83
C LYS A 273 -29.83 -15.06 7.35
N VAL A 274 -30.23 -13.82 7.06
CA VAL A 274 -30.52 -13.40 5.67
C VAL A 274 -29.27 -13.44 4.80
N ALA A 275 -28.10 -13.05 5.33
CA ALA A 275 -26.84 -13.14 4.61
C ALA A 275 -26.43 -14.58 4.28
N THR A 276 -26.70 -15.54 5.17
CA THR A 276 -26.41 -16.96 4.92
C THR A 276 -27.21 -17.47 3.73
N GLU A 277 -28.46 -17.03 3.57
CA GLU A 277 -29.32 -17.40 2.45
C GLU A 277 -28.98 -16.64 1.15
N ALA A 278 -28.85 -15.31 1.20
CA ALA A 278 -28.72 -14.47 0.00
C ALA A 278 -27.28 -14.31 -0.52
N VAL A 279 -26.28 -14.55 0.32
CA VAL A 279 -24.85 -14.38 -0.02
C VAL A 279 -24.08 -15.70 0.04
N GLY A 280 -24.34 -16.51 1.07
CA GLY A 280 -23.63 -17.76 1.31
C GLY A 280 -22.15 -17.59 1.69
N LYS A 281 -21.54 -18.68 2.17
CA LYS A 281 -20.12 -18.74 2.51
C LYS A 281 -19.37 -19.65 1.52
N THR A 282 -18.09 -19.37 1.28
CA THR A 282 -17.24 -20.14 0.35
C THR A 282 -17.14 -21.61 0.77
N ALA A 283 -17.25 -22.54 -0.20
CA ALA A 283 -17.10 -23.98 0.03
C ALA A 283 -15.69 -24.35 0.52
N THR A 284 -15.59 -25.42 1.32
CA THR A 284 -14.35 -25.97 1.88
C THR A 284 -13.52 -26.79 0.88
N GLY A 285 -13.74 -26.61 -0.42
CA GLY A 285 -13.05 -27.36 -1.47
C GLY A 285 -11.55 -27.03 -1.52
N VAL A 286 -10.73 -28.08 -1.43
CA VAL A 286 -9.31 -28.02 -1.81
C VAL A 286 -9.28 -27.89 -3.33
N HIS A 287 -9.29 -26.66 -3.84
CA HIS A 287 -8.84 -26.47 -5.22
C HIS A 287 -7.37 -26.86 -5.27
N HIS A 288 -7.06 -27.97 -5.94
CA HIS A 288 -5.74 -28.25 -6.47
C HIS A 288 -5.40 -27.12 -7.46
N ARG A 289 -4.86 -26.03 -6.94
CA ARG A 289 -4.25 -25.02 -7.78
C ARG A 289 -2.93 -25.62 -8.27
N ASN A 290 -2.72 -25.62 -9.58
CA ASN A 290 -1.36 -25.76 -10.11
C ASN A 290 -0.51 -24.69 -9.41
N LEU A 291 0.47 -25.09 -8.59
CA LEU A 291 1.33 -24.13 -7.88
C LEU A 291 2.11 -23.25 -8.86
N VAL A 292 2.31 -23.75 -10.08
CA VAL A 292 2.96 -23.05 -11.17
C VAL A 292 2.02 -22.83 -12.36
N PRO A 293 1.86 -21.58 -12.83
CA PRO A 293 0.92 -21.23 -13.92
C PRO A 293 1.38 -21.70 -15.32
N TRP A 294 2.57 -22.30 -15.44
CA TRP A 294 3.17 -22.73 -16.70
C TRP A 294 2.99 -24.22 -17.00
N TRP A 295 2.43 -24.99 -16.06
CA TRP A 295 2.20 -26.41 -16.25
C TRP A 295 0.91 -26.67 -17.03
N ASN A 296 1.02 -27.26 -18.22
CA ASN A 296 -0.08 -27.57 -19.14
C ASN A 296 -0.01 -29.04 -19.60
N ASP A 297 -0.98 -29.49 -20.41
CA ASP A 297 -1.05 -30.88 -20.87
C ASP A 297 0.08 -31.26 -21.83
N GLU A 298 0.64 -30.30 -22.58
CA GLU A 298 1.86 -30.49 -23.37
C GLU A 298 3.07 -30.87 -22.50
N CYS A 299 3.25 -30.17 -21.37
CA CYS A 299 4.30 -30.50 -20.39
C CYS A 299 4.08 -31.90 -19.81
N LYS A 300 2.84 -32.24 -19.42
CA LYS A 300 2.51 -33.58 -18.91
C LYS A 300 2.82 -34.66 -19.93
N ASN A 301 2.45 -34.46 -21.20
CA ASN A 301 2.68 -35.41 -22.27
C ASN A 301 4.17 -35.58 -22.59
N ALA A 302 4.93 -34.48 -22.67
CA ALA A 302 6.37 -34.54 -22.93
C ALA A 302 7.12 -35.30 -21.82
N ILE A 303 6.75 -35.07 -20.55
CA ILE A 303 7.29 -35.82 -19.41
C ILE A 303 6.85 -37.29 -19.46
N ARG A 304 5.60 -37.58 -19.78
CA ARG A 304 5.09 -38.96 -19.93
C ARG A 304 5.85 -39.74 -21.02
N VAL A 305 6.14 -39.11 -22.15
CA VAL A 305 6.94 -39.73 -23.23
C VAL A 305 8.37 -39.96 -22.78
N SER A 306 8.99 -38.98 -22.12
CA SER A 306 10.32 -39.14 -21.53
C SER A 306 10.37 -40.26 -20.50
N LYS A 307 9.31 -40.43 -19.70
CA LYS A 307 9.15 -41.49 -18.71
C LYS A 307 9.00 -42.87 -19.36
N LYS A 308 8.16 -42.98 -20.40
CA LYS A 308 8.03 -44.23 -21.18
C LYS A 308 9.37 -44.64 -21.79
N ALA A 309 10.09 -43.71 -22.42
CA ALA A 309 11.40 -43.98 -23.01
C ALA A 309 12.43 -44.40 -21.95
N PHE A 310 12.42 -43.77 -20.77
CA PHE A 310 13.27 -44.19 -19.66
C PHE A 310 12.92 -45.58 -19.13
N ASN A 311 11.64 -45.89 -18.96
CA ASN A 311 11.19 -47.21 -18.51
C ASN A 311 11.52 -48.32 -19.53
N CYS A 312 11.41 -48.04 -20.84
CA CYS A 312 11.86 -48.97 -21.88
C CYS A 312 13.37 -49.19 -21.83
N TYR A 313 14.17 -48.14 -21.64
CA TYR A 313 15.62 -48.26 -21.44
C TYR A 313 15.96 -49.05 -20.17
N LYS A 314 15.25 -48.79 -19.05
CA LYS A 314 15.41 -49.51 -17.78
C LYS A 314 15.11 -51.01 -17.90
N LYS A 315 14.11 -51.39 -18.72
CA LYS A 315 13.77 -52.80 -18.96
C LYS A 315 14.68 -53.47 -19.99
N HIS A 316 15.13 -52.71 -20.99
CA HIS A 316 15.92 -53.19 -22.12
C HIS A 316 17.04 -52.18 -22.45
N PRO A 317 18.19 -52.27 -21.75
CA PRO A 317 19.29 -51.34 -21.93
C PRO A 317 20.03 -51.63 -23.24
N ASN A 318 19.66 -50.94 -24.30
CA ASN A 318 20.33 -50.97 -25.60
C ASN A 318 20.54 -49.54 -26.13
N GLU A 319 21.45 -49.37 -27.09
CA GLU A 319 21.82 -48.05 -27.62
C GLU A 319 20.63 -47.30 -28.26
N ILE A 320 19.68 -48.02 -28.87
CA ILE A 320 18.47 -47.43 -29.46
C ILE A 320 17.59 -46.79 -28.37
N ASN A 321 17.32 -47.52 -27.29
CA ASN A 321 16.51 -47.04 -26.17
C ASN A 321 17.21 -45.92 -25.40
N LYS A 322 18.56 -45.96 -25.30
CA LYS A 322 19.38 -44.91 -24.71
C LYS A 322 19.32 -43.60 -25.51
N VAL A 323 19.42 -43.67 -26.84
CA VAL A 323 19.25 -42.52 -27.74
C VAL A 323 17.82 -41.97 -27.65
N LEU A 324 16.81 -42.84 -27.62
CA LEU A 324 15.41 -42.45 -27.48
C LEU A 324 15.14 -41.74 -26.14
N HIS A 325 15.69 -42.25 -25.04
CA HIS A 325 15.65 -41.61 -23.73
C HIS A 325 16.30 -40.22 -23.75
N LYS A 326 17.52 -40.08 -24.31
CA LYS A 326 18.22 -38.79 -24.42
C LYS A 326 17.43 -37.77 -25.26
N LYS A 327 16.90 -38.18 -26.42
CA LYS A 327 16.09 -37.31 -27.30
C LYS A 327 14.79 -36.86 -26.61
N SER A 328 14.05 -37.78 -26.01
CA SER A 328 12.79 -37.47 -25.32
C SER A 328 13.00 -36.57 -24.09
N ARG A 329 14.09 -36.77 -23.34
CA ARG A 329 14.49 -35.90 -22.22
C ARG A 329 14.83 -34.48 -22.67
N ALA A 330 15.62 -34.32 -23.74
CA ALA A 330 15.94 -33.00 -24.31
C ALA A 330 14.69 -32.28 -24.82
N HIS A 331 13.79 -33.01 -25.49
CA HIS A 331 12.50 -32.49 -25.93
C HIS A 331 11.63 -32.01 -24.76
N ALA A 332 11.49 -32.83 -23.70
CA ALA A 332 10.75 -32.44 -22.50
C ALA A 332 11.32 -31.17 -21.85
N LYS A 333 12.65 -31.04 -21.75
CA LYS A 333 13.31 -29.85 -21.21
C LYS A 333 13.02 -28.59 -22.05
N ARG A 334 13.01 -28.70 -23.38
CA ARG A 334 12.64 -27.61 -24.29
C ARG A 334 11.19 -27.16 -24.06
N ILE A 335 10.24 -28.09 -24.06
CA ILE A 335 8.81 -27.80 -23.86
C ILE A 335 8.55 -27.15 -22.49
N LEU A 336 9.23 -27.61 -21.44
CA LEU A 336 9.12 -26.99 -20.11
C LEU A 336 9.61 -25.54 -20.11
N ASN A 337 10.75 -25.27 -20.75
CA ASN A 337 11.31 -23.92 -20.82
C ASN A 337 10.45 -22.98 -21.68
N GLU A 338 9.93 -23.46 -22.81
CA GLU A 338 9.00 -22.72 -23.66
C GLU A 338 7.68 -22.42 -22.94
N SER A 339 7.12 -23.40 -22.23
CA SER A 339 5.88 -23.24 -21.47
C SER A 339 6.04 -22.26 -20.30
N LYS A 340 7.19 -22.28 -19.62
CA LYS A 340 7.57 -21.28 -18.61
C LYS A 340 7.62 -19.88 -19.22
N LEU A 341 8.28 -19.72 -20.36
CA LEU A 341 8.40 -18.44 -21.05
C LEU A 341 7.03 -17.93 -21.52
N LYS A 342 6.24 -18.77 -22.20
CA LYS A 342 4.89 -18.42 -22.68
C LYS A 342 3.94 -18.07 -21.55
N SER A 343 3.94 -18.85 -20.47
CA SER A 343 3.13 -18.56 -19.28
C SER A 343 3.54 -17.23 -18.62
N TRP A 344 4.85 -16.95 -18.53
CA TRP A 344 5.33 -15.67 -18.05
C TRP A 344 4.88 -14.51 -18.95
N GLN A 345 5.02 -14.66 -20.27
CA GLN A 345 4.56 -13.67 -21.25
C GLN A 345 3.05 -13.43 -21.14
N ASN A 346 2.24 -14.49 -21.10
CA ASN A 346 0.79 -14.41 -20.95
C ASN A 346 0.40 -13.77 -19.61
N PHE A 347 1.09 -14.13 -18.53
CA PHE A 347 0.86 -13.57 -17.21
C PHE A 347 1.13 -12.06 -17.18
N VAL A 348 2.25 -11.60 -17.73
CA VAL A 348 2.59 -10.17 -17.79
C VAL A 348 1.68 -9.42 -18.76
N SER A 349 1.36 -10.00 -19.91
CA SER A 349 0.43 -9.42 -20.89
C SER A 349 -1.01 -9.35 -20.38
N SER A 350 -1.40 -10.22 -19.43
CA SER A 350 -2.70 -10.13 -18.74
C SER A 350 -2.83 -8.91 -17.84
N ILE A 351 -1.75 -8.18 -17.57
CA ILE A 351 -1.75 -6.96 -16.78
C ILE A 351 -1.95 -5.79 -17.75
N SER A 352 -3.22 -5.39 -17.90
CA SER A 352 -3.63 -4.30 -18.77
C SER A 352 -4.24 -3.12 -18.00
N SER A 353 -4.48 -2.01 -18.69
CA SER A 353 -5.09 -0.80 -18.11
C SER A 353 -6.50 -1.02 -17.55
N GLN A 354 -7.16 -2.10 -17.97
CA GLN A 354 -8.47 -2.53 -17.48
C GLN A 354 -8.38 -3.46 -16.25
N THR A 355 -7.17 -3.90 -15.87
CA THR A 355 -6.98 -4.79 -14.71
C THR A 355 -7.12 -3.99 -13.41
N PRO A 356 -8.01 -4.39 -12.49
CA PRO A 356 -8.15 -3.73 -11.20
C PRO A 356 -6.83 -3.68 -10.41
N ALA A 357 -6.52 -2.53 -9.80
CA ALA A 357 -5.23 -2.31 -9.13
C ALA A 357 -4.91 -3.34 -8.04
N ASN A 358 -5.91 -3.83 -7.30
CA ASN A 358 -5.74 -4.89 -6.30
C ASN A 358 -5.24 -6.20 -6.92
N GLU A 359 -5.79 -6.60 -8.06
CA GLU A 359 -5.37 -7.78 -8.81
C GLU A 359 -3.94 -7.60 -9.35
N VAL A 360 -3.61 -6.40 -9.84
CA VAL A 360 -2.22 -6.06 -10.23
C VAL A 360 -1.27 -6.22 -9.05
N TRP A 361 -1.64 -5.75 -7.86
CA TRP A 361 -0.81 -5.90 -6.65
C TRP A 361 -0.71 -7.34 -6.15
N GLU A 362 -1.76 -8.14 -6.28
CA GLU A 362 -1.71 -9.58 -5.95
C GLU A 362 -0.81 -10.34 -6.93
N LYS A 363 -0.98 -10.11 -8.24
CA LYS A 363 -0.10 -10.64 -9.29
C LYS A 363 1.34 -10.20 -9.05
N PHE A 364 1.57 -8.95 -8.67
CA PHE A 364 2.88 -8.42 -8.29
C PHE A 364 3.52 -9.11 -7.09
N ARG A 365 2.76 -9.40 -6.02
CA ARG A 365 3.29 -10.14 -4.86
C ARG A 365 3.69 -11.57 -5.24
N LYS A 366 2.90 -12.22 -6.09
CA LYS A 366 3.21 -13.54 -6.67
C LYS A 366 4.50 -13.50 -7.50
N ILE A 367 4.73 -12.45 -8.31
CA ILE A 367 5.99 -12.25 -9.06
C ILE A 367 7.20 -12.21 -8.13
N LYS A 368 7.08 -11.60 -6.95
CA LYS A 368 8.16 -11.57 -5.96
C LYS A 368 8.35 -12.90 -5.22
N GLY A 369 7.48 -13.89 -5.43
CA GLY A 369 7.43 -15.12 -4.64
C GLY A 369 7.00 -14.87 -3.20
N ILE A 370 6.33 -13.73 -2.92
CA ILE A 370 5.80 -13.42 -1.59
C ILE A 370 4.41 -14.07 -1.53
N TYR A 371 4.38 -15.32 -1.09
CA TYR A 371 3.15 -16.00 -0.73
C TYR A 371 2.84 -15.66 0.73
N ASN A 372 1.71 -14.99 0.97
CA ASN A 372 1.31 -14.57 2.32
C ASN A 372 0.86 -15.79 3.13
N HIS A 373 1.81 -16.57 3.63
CA HIS A 373 1.59 -17.53 4.70
C HIS A 373 2.33 -17.01 5.94
N HIS A 374 1.66 -16.14 6.69
CA HIS A 374 2.15 -15.66 7.99
C HIS A 374 1.63 -16.59 9.08
N TRP A 375 2.00 -17.87 9.01
CA TRP A 375 1.71 -18.77 10.11
C TRP A 375 2.68 -18.48 11.24
N ILE A 376 2.14 -18.34 12.44
CA ILE A 376 2.94 -18.32 13.67
C ILE A 376 2.92 -19.75 14.18
N THR A 377 4.09 -20.37 14.22
CA THR A 377 4.26 -21.79 14.52
C THR A 377 5.18 -22.05 15.69
N ALA A 378 5.98 -21.05 16.07
CA ALA A 378 6.79 -21.08 17.27
C ALA A 378 6.87 -19.68 17.88
N LEU A 379 6.89 -19.61 19.21
CA LEU A 379 7.24 -18.43 19.99
C LEU A 379 8.22 -18.82 21.09
N GLN A 380 9.13 -17.92 21.45
CA GLN A 380 9.99 -18.08 22.60
C GLN A 380 9.27 -17.54 23.83
N ASP A 381 9.21 -18.34 24.89
CA ASP A 381 8.79 -17.86 26.21
C ASP A 381 9.95 -17.12 26.86
N PRO A 382 9.86 -15.79 27.10
CA PRO A 382 10.95 -15.02 27.69
C PRO A 382 11.29 -15.45 29.12
N GLN A 383 10.33 -16.03 29.86
CA GLN A 383 10.51 -16.39 31.27
C GLN A 383 11.20 -17.76 31.45
N ASN A 384 10.93 -18.71 30.55
CA ASN A 384 11.42 -20.09 30.66
C ASN A 384 12.49 -20.45 29.61
N HIS A 385 12.87 -19.49 28.74
CA HIS A 385 13.73 -19.70 27.56
C HIS A 385 13.33 -20.89 26.67
N CYS A 386 12.07 -21.35 26.76
CA CYS A 386 11.57 -22.51 26.03
C CYS A 386 10.82 -22.07 24.76
N THR A 387 10.86 -22.91 23.71
CA THR A 387 10.14 -22.65 22.46
C THR A 387 8.76 -23.31 22.52
N LEU A 388 7.71 -22.49 22.46
CA LEU A 388 6.31 -22.92 22.39
C LEU A 388 5.96 -23.26 20.93
N SER A 389 5.66 -24.51 20.63
CA SER A 389 5.24 -24.98 19.30
C SER A 389 3.76 -25.39 19.21
N ASP A 390 3.05 -25.43 20.34
CA ASP A 390 1.63 -25.74 20.39
C ASP A 390 0.75 -24.54 20.04
N GLY A 391 -0.24 -24.74 19.17
CA GLY A 391 -1.10 -23.68 18.65
C GLY A 391 -1.95 -22.99 19.71
N VAL A 392 -2.34 -23.71 20.78
CA VAL A 392 -3.09 -23.13 21.91
C VAL A 392 -2.18 -22.29 22.78
N LYS A 393 -1.01 -22.81 23.13
CA LYS A 393 0.00 -22.07 23.90
C LYS A 393 0.47 -20.81 23.17
N ILE A 394 0.68 -20.87 21.85
CA ILE A 394 1.10 -19.72 21.03
C ILE A 394 0.08 -18.57 21.09
N ARG A 395 -1.21 -18.87 20.86
CA ARG A 395 -2.25 -17.82 20.82
C ARG A 395 -2.51 -17.23 22.20
N ASN A 396 -2.47 -18.03 23.26
CA ASN A 396 -2.60 -17.55 24.63
C ASN A 396 -1.37 -16.73 25.06
N LYS A 397 -0.14 -17.17 24.74
CA LYS A 397 1.07 -16.39 25.06
C LYS A 397 1.09 -15.02 24.38
N LEU A 398 0.62 -14.93 23.14
CA LEU A 398 0.46 -13.62 22.48
C LEU A 398 -0.59 -12.76 23.17
N ALA A 399 -1.71 -13.36 23.59
CA ALA A 399 -2.77 -12.65 24.31
C ALA A 399 -2.27 -12.14 25.67
N GLU A 400 -1.54 -12.97 26.42
CA GLU A 400 -0.86 -12.60 27.67
C GLU A 400 0.13 -11.47 27.42
N THR A 401 1.04 -11.60 26.44
CA THR A 401 2.02 -10.53 26.13
C THR A 401 1.35 -9.17 25.85
N PHE A 402 0.22 -9.19 25.12
CA PHE A 402 -0.53 -7.97 24.83
C PHE A 402 -1.31 -7.44 26.04
N ARG A 403 -1.87 -8.32 26.88
CA ARG A 403 -2.46 -7.93 28.17
C ARG A 403 -1.41 -7.31 29.07
N ASP A 404 -0.30 -8.00 29.27
CA ASP A 404 0.77 -7.64 30.20
C ASP A 404 1.37 -6.28 29.82
N THR A 405 1.42 -5.95 28.53
CA THR A 405 1.82 -4.62 28.03
C THR A 405 0.87 -3.50 28.49
N SER A 406 -0.42 -3.81 28.66
CA SER A 406 -1.47 -2.86 29.02
C SER A 406 -1.85 -2.93 30.49
N CYS A 407 -1.12 -3.70 31.30
CA CYS A 407 -1.38 -3.87 32.73
C CYS A 407 -0.85 -2.68 33.55
N ASP A 408 -1.55 -2.35 34.63
CA ASP A 408 -1.16 -1.31 35.60
C ASP A 408 0.20 -1.60 36.26
N ASP A 409 0.61 -2.88 36.35
CA ASP A 409 1.93 -3.32 36.85
C ASP A 409 3.13 -2.68 36.10
N ASN A 410 2.91 -2.13 34.90
CA ASN A 410 3.97 -1.41 34.16
C ASN A 410 4.21 0.01 34.67
N TYR A 411 3.33 0.54 35.51
CA TYR A 411 3.47 1.87 36.12
C TYR A 411 4.12 1.77 37.50
N ASN A 412 4.80 2.85 37.91
CA ASN A 412 5.34 2.95 39.26
C ASN A 412 4.19 2.98 40.28
N TYR A 413 4.33 2.27 41.41
CA TYR A 413 3.40 2.31 42.53
C TYR A 413 3.05 3.74 42.98
N GLN A 414 4.05 4.64 43.05
CA GLN A 414 3.82 6.05 43.38
C GLN A 414 2.91 6.76 42.37
N PHE A 415 2.99 6.39 41.09
CA PHE A 415 2.11 6.92 40.05
C PHE A 415 0.68 6.41 40.24
N LEU A 416 0.49 5.12 40.53
CA LEU A 416 -0.82 4.53 40.74
C LEU A 416 -1.53 5.15 41.96
N ALA A 417 -0.85 5.22 43.11
CA ALA A 417 -1.40 5.76 44.36
C ALA A 417 -1.85 7.23 44.23
N LEU A 418 -1.02 8.10 43.66
CA LEU A 418 -1.35 9.52 43.43
C LEU A 418 -2.59 9.70 42.53
N ARG A 419 -2.82 8.74 41.64
CA ARG A 419 -3.78 8.85 40.55
C ARG A 419 -5.10 8.15 40.81
N GLU A 420 -5.16 7.23 41.78
CA GLU A 420 -6.42 6.71 42.33
C GLU A 420 -7.24 7.81 43.02
N GLU A 421 -6.59 8.77 43.68
CA GLU A 421 -7.24 9.93 44.32
C GLU A 421 -7.81 10.96 43.32
N LEU A 422 -7.33 10.95 42.07
CA LEU A 422 -7.70 11.90 41.01
C LEU A 422 -8.69 11.31 39.99
N LEU A 423 -9.29 10.16 40.28
CA LEU A 423 -10.31 9.56 39.42
C LEU A 423 -11.46 10.56 39.18
N PRO A 424 -11.91 10.73 37.93
CA PRO A 424 -12.81 11.82 37.58
C PRO A 424 -14.15 11.70 38.31
N TYR A 425 -14.45 12.68 39.17
CA TYR A 425 -15.80 12.95 39.66
C TYR A 425 -16.71 13.18 38.44
N THR A 426 -17.82 12.46 38.34
CA THR A 426 -18.78 12.59 37.23
C THR A 426 -19.67 13.80 37.51
N PRO A 427 -19.52 14.96 36.83
CA PRO A 427 -20.46 16.04 37.03
C PRO A 427 -21.73 15.69 36.24
N LEU A 428 -22.82 15.42 36.95
CA LEU A 428 -24.16 15.12 36.41
C LEU A 428 -24.84 16.32 35.73
N GLN A 429 -24.14 17.45 35.50
CA GLN A 429 -24.75 18.61 34.85
C GLN A 429 -24.88 18.36 33.33
N GLU A 430 -26.12 18.20 32.90
CA GLU A 430 -26.56 18.22 31.51
C GLU A 430 -26.29 19.60 30.89
N ASP A 431 -25.09 19.81 30.36
CA ASP A 431 -24.86 20.89 29.41
C ASP A 431 -25.41 20.44 28.04
N ASN A 432 -26.75 20.33 27.96
CA ASN A 432 -27.50 19.90 26.77
C ASN A 432 -27.32 20.87 25.58
N ASP A 433 -26.77 22.06 25.82
CA ASP A 433 -26.57 23.09 24.80
C ASP A 433 -25.30 22.93 23.96
N SER A 434 -24.44 21.94 24.26
CA SER A 434 -23.25 21.70 23.44
C SER A 434 -23.58 20.94 22.15
N TYR A 435 -23.21 21.52 20.99
CA TYR A 435 -23.55 20.98 19.66
C TYR A 435 -23.09 19.53 19.40
N ILE A 436 -22.07 19.07 20.11
CA ILE A 436 -21.51 17.71 19.99
C ILE A 436 -22.40 16.64 20.64
N ASN A 437 -23.32 17.01 21.55
CA ASN A 437 -24.19 16.10 22.30
C ASN A 437 -25.55 15.81 21.65
N ASN A 438 -25.92 16.53 20.58
CA ASN A 438 -27.16 16.31 19.82
C ASN A 438 -27.36 14.84 19.41
N ASN A 439 -28.60 14.43 19.16
CA ASN A 439 -28.86 13.11 18.59
C ASN A 439 -28.14 12.89 17.25
N ILE A 440 -27.81 11.64 16.97
CA ILE A 440 -27.24 11.22 15.70
C ILE A 440 -28.32 11.27 14.63
N THR A 441 -27.99 11.84 13.48
CA THR A 441 -28.92 11.95 12.35
C THR A 441 -28.75 10.82 11.35
N LEU A 442 -29.81 10.51 10.58
CA LEU A 442 -29.74 9.53 9.50
C LEU A 442 -28.68 9.89 8.45
N TRP A 443 -28.53 11.19 8.18
CA TRP A 443 -27.51 11.70 7.26
C TRP A 443 -26.09 11.39 7.75
N GLU A 444 -25.77 11.59 9.03
CA GLU A 444 -24.45 11.25 9.58
C GLU A 444 -24.14 9.77 9.41
N LEU A 445 -25.13 8.91 9.69
CA LEU A 445 -25.02 7.47 9.50
C LEU A 445 -24.78 7.11 8.03
N GLN A 446 -25.57 7.65 7.11
CA GLN A 446 -25.45 7.39 5.68
C GLN A 446 -24.12 7.89 5.11
N ASP A 447 -23.67 9.08 5.49
CA ASP A 447 -22.38 9.63 5.04
C ASP A 447 -21.21 8.74 5.50
N VAL A 448 -21.20 8.34 6.77
CA VAL A 448 -20.15 7.43 7.28
C VAL A 448 -20.22 6.06 6.62
N LEU A 449 -21.43 5.52 6.37
CA LEU A 449 -21.62 4.26 5.66
C LEU A 449 -21.07 4.34 4.23
N ASN A 450 -21.47 5.34 3.45
CA ASN A 450 -21.06 5.50 2.05
C ASN A 450 -19.54 5.62 1.92
N ASN A 451 -18.91 6.37 2.83
CA ASN A 451 -17.46 6.61 2.86
C ASN A 451 -16.64 5.50 3.55
N SER A 452 -17.27 4.43 4.05
CA SER A 452 -16.54 3.34 4.72
C SER A 452 -16.00 2.31 3.73
N ASN A 453 -14.71 1.96 3.84
CA ASN A 453 -14.12 0.86 3.07
C ASN A 453 -14.52 -0.51 3.61
N ASN A 454 -14.44 -1.55 2.78
CA ASN A 454 -14.60 -2.93 3.24
C ASN A 454 -13.42 -3.37 4.10
N SER A 455 -13.59 -3.32 5.42
CA SER A 455 -12.66 -3.86 6.40
C SER A 455 -13.06 -5.28 6.82
N SER A 456 -12.10 -6.02 7.38
CA SER A 456 -12.40 -7.29 8.04
C SER A 456 -13.32 -7.07 9.25
N PRO A 457 -14.32 -7.95 9.47
CA PRO A 457 -15.27 -7.80 10.57
C PRO A 457 -14.62 -8.09 11.94
N GLY A 458 -15.27 -7.59 12.99
CA GLY A 458 -14.89 -7.82 14.38
C GLY A 458 -15.48 -9.13 14.93
N PRO A 459 -15.73 -9.21 16.25
CA PRO A 459 -16.38 -10.36 16.88
C PRO A 459 -17.79 -10.67 16.35
N ASP A 460 -18.49 -9.67 15.85
CA ASP A 460 -19.85 -9.76 15.26
C ASP A 460 -19.90 -10.51 13.93
N GLY A 461 -18.79 -10.65 13.21
CA GLY A 461 -18.75 -11.34 11.90
C GLY A 461 -19.43 -10.59 10.74
N ILE A 462 -19.97 -9.39 11.00
CA ILE A 462 -20.70 -8.56 10.03
C ILE A 462 -19.76 -7.60 9.29
N PRO A 463 -19.53 -7.75 7.97
CA PRO A 463 -18.72 -6.84 7.19
C PRO A 463 -19.47 -5.54 6.81
N ASN A 464 -18.72 -4.46 6.52
CA ASN A 464 -19.29 -3.17 6.09
C ASN A 464 -20.23 -3.28 4.87
N MET A 465 -20.00 -4.23 3.95
CA MET A 465 -20.90 -4.43 2.79
C MET A 465 -22.34 -4.71 3.20
N PHE A 466 -22.56 -5.45 4.28
CA PHE A 466 -23.92 -5.81 4.67
C PHE A 466 -24.65 -4.55 5.13
N LEU A 467 -23.98 -3.72 5.95
CA LEU A 467 -24.52 -2.45 6.43
C LEU A 467 -24.77 -1.44 5.30
N LYS A 468 -23.92 -1.40 4.26
CA LYS A 468 -24.13 -0.54 3.08
C LYS A 468 -25.40 -0.91 2.29
N ASN A 469 -25.62 -2.21 2.12
CA ASN A 469 -26.73 -2.76 1.34
C ASN A 469 -28.00 -3.01 2.18
N LEU A 470 -28.08 -2.46 3.40
CA LEU A 470 -29.33 -2.47 4.17
C LEU A 470 -30.42 -1.64 3.48
N PRO A 471 -31.69 -2.08 3.54
CA PRO A 471 -32.83 -1.28 3.09
C PRO A 471 -33.03 -0.03 3.98
N PRO A 472 -33.77 1.00 3.51
CA PRO A 472 -34.01 2.22 4.27
C PRO A 472 -34.56 1.99 5.68
N SER A 473 -35.56 1.12 5.84
CA SER A 473 -36.16 0.76 7.13
C SER A 473 -35.14 0.19 8.13
N ALA A 474 -34.23 -0.67 7.68
CA ALA A 474 -33.18 -1.23 8.52
C ALA A 474 -32.09 -0.19 8.88
N LYS A 475 -31.83 0.79 8.00
CA LYS A 475 -30.92 1.92 8.32
C LYS A 475 -31.52 2.84 9.37
N GLU A 476 -32.83 3.07 9.32
CA GLU A 476 -33.56 3.80 10.38
C GLU A 476 -33.55 3.03 11.70
N TYR A 477 -33.73 1.71 11.67
CA TYR A 477 -33.62 0.87 12.87
C TYR A 477 -32.22 0.93 13.49
N LEU A 478 -31.16 0.84 12.67
CA LEU A 478 -29.78 1.02 13.13
C LEU A 478 -29.55 2.41 13.75
N LEU A 479 -30.16 3.46 13.19
CA LEU A 479 -30.12 4.79 13.77
C LEU A 479 -30.81 4.84 15.15
N LYS A 480 -31.96 4.18 15.31
CA LYS A 480 -32.64 4.05 16.61
C LYS A 480 -31.75 3.36 17.63
N ILE A 481 -31.08 2.27 17.26
CA ILE A 481 -30.08 1.61 18.14
C ILE A 481 -28.99 2.60 18.55
N PHE A 482 -28.42 3.36 17.61
CA PHE A 482 -27.35 4.32 17.91
C PHE A 482 -27.82 5.44 18.85
N ASN A 483 -28.99 6.01 18.62
CA ASN A 483 -29.55 7.05 19.49
C ASN A 483 -29.97 6.51 20.86
N PHE A 484 -30.41 5.25 20.94
CA PHE A 484 -30.69 4.59 22.21
C PHE A 484 -29.41 4.40 23.04
N ILE A 485 -28.33 3.89 22.42
CA ILE A 485 -27.00 3.80 23.05
C ILE A 485 -26.50 5.18 23.49
N TRP A 486 -26.68 6.19 22.63
CA TRP A 486 -26.21 7.57 22.84
C TRP A 486 -26.87 8.22 24.05
N THR A 487 -28.21 8.17 24.13
CA THR A 487 -29.02 8.87 25.15
C THR A 487 -29.17 8.09 26.44
N LYS A 488 -29.26 6.75 26.39
CA LYS A 488 -29.35 5.89 27.59
C LYS A 488 -27.99 5.50 28.16
N HIS A 489 -26.90 5.94 27.52
CA HIS A 489 -25.52 5.66 27.92
C HIS A 489 -25.22 4.17 28.11
N CYS A 490 -25.86 3.30 27.33
CA CYS A 490 -25.76 1.85 27.46
C CYS A 490 -24.86 1.28 26.34
N PHE A 491 -23.75 0.63 26.71
CA PHE A 491 -22.76 0.16 25.74
C PHE A 491 -22.86 -1.37 25.56
N PRO A 492 -23.01 -1.90 24.33
CA PRO A 492 -23.10 -3.34 24.10
C PRO A 492 -21.81 -4.07 24.54
N SER A 493 -21.97 -5.17 25.28
CA SER A 493 -20.85 -6.00 25.76
C SER A 493 -19.99 -6.54 24.62
N ILE A 494 -20.60 -6.95 23.50
CA ILE A 494 -19.86 -7.43 22.32
C ILE A 494 -18.96 -6.35 21.70
N TRP A 495 -19.26 -5.05 21.90
CA TRP A 495 -18.43 -3.94 21.41
C TRP A 495 -17.20 -3.68 22.31
N GLN A 496 -17.20 -4.19 23.54
CA GLN A 496 -16.05 -4.15 24.45
C GLN A 496 -14.97 -5.17 24.08
N ILE A 497 -15.33 -6.21 23.32
CA ILE A 497 -14.43 -7.26 22.87
C ILE A 497 -13.80 -6.85 21.52
N ALA A 498 -12.48 -6.98 21.41
CA ALA A 498 -11.77 -6.86 20.14
C ALA A 498 -11.13 -8.20 19.74
N THR A 499 -11.20 -8.55 18.45
CA THR A 499 -10.39 -9.65 17.93
C THR A 499 -9.07 -9.11 17.41
N VAL A 500 -7.97 -9.42 18.10
CA VAL A 500 -6.62 -8.96 17.78
C VAL A 500 -5.97 -9.88 16.75
N VAL A 501 -5.45 -9.30 15.67
CA VAL A 501 -4.65 -10.02 14.66
C VAL A 501 -3.19 -9.57 14.79
N PRO A 502 -2.27 -10.47 15.19
CA PRO A 502 -0.87 -10.12 15.35
C PRO A 502 -0.20 -9.94 13.99
N ILE A 503 0.40 -8.77 13.75
CA ILE A 503 1.16 -8.48 12.52
C ILE A 503 2.63 -8.29 12.85
N LEU A 504 3.50 -9.10 12.26
CA LEU A 504 4.95 -9.02 12.46
C LEU A 504 5.51 -7.66 12.01
N LYS A 505 6.29 -7.02 12.86
CA LYS A 505 7.04 -5.80 12.52
C LYS A 505 8.09 -6.14 11.44
N PRO A 506 8.26 -5.30 10.39
CA PRO A 506 9.23 -5.58 9.32
C PRO A 506 10.64 -5.83 9.87
N ASN A 507 11.30 -6.89 9.39
CA ASN A 507 12.67 -7.28 9.75
C ASN A 507 12.89 -7.57 11.26
N LYS A 508 11.84 -7.87 12.03
CA LYS A 508 11.95 -8.30 13.42
C LYS A 508 11.87 -9.81 13.55
N ASN A 509 12.33 -10.33 14.69
CA ASN A 509 12.38 -11.76 14.96
C ASN A 509 10.97 -12.34 15.07
N LYS A 510 10.70 -13.47 14.42
CA LYS A 510 9.37 -14.09 14.40
C LYS A 510 9.03 -14.85 15.68
N ILE A 511 10.04 -15.33 16.40
CA ILE A 511 9.80 -16.11 17.63
C ILE A 511 9.56 -15.20 18.83
N ASP A 512 9.91 -13.92 18.76
CA ASP A 512 9.70 -12.97 19.86
C ASP A 512 8.26 -12.42 19.84
N PRO A 513 7.45 -12.66 20.89
CA PRO A 513 6.10 -12.11 21.00
C PRO A 513 6.05 -10.57 20.89
N ASN A 514 7.06 -9.85 21.37
CA ASN A 514 7.12 -8.38 21.33
C ASN A 514 7.36 -7.82 19.92
N SER A 515 7.75 -8.68 18.98
CA SER A 515 7.96 -8.32 17.58
C SER A 515 6.66 -8.20 16.77
N TYR A 516 5.51 -8.51 17.37
CA TYR A 516 4.19 -8.37 16.74
C TYR A 516 3.46 -7.09 17.14
N ARG A 517 2.60 -6.57 16.25
CA ARG A 517 1.65 -5.48 16.51
C ARG A 517 0.25 -6.03 16.76
N PRO A 518 -0.44 -5.64 17.84
CA PRO A 518 -1.79 -6.11 18.13
C PRO A 518 -2.85 -5.30 17.37
N ILE A 519 -3.18 -5.69 16.13
CA ILE A 519 -4.23 -4.98 15.36
C ILE A 519 -5.62 -5.42 15.81
N SER A 520 -6.34 -4.52 16.47
CA SER A 520 -7.67 -4.75 17.03
C SER A 520 -8.78 -4.60 15.98
N LEU A 521 -9.54 -5.68 15.77
CA LEU A 521 -10.77 -5.66 14.99
C LEU A 521 -11.98 -5.51 15.93
N THR A 522 -12.48 -4.29 16.09
CA THR A 522 -13.76 -4.00 16.78
C THR A 522 -14.97 -4.23 15.87
N CYS A 523 -16.16 -4.40 16.48
CA CYS A 523 -17.43 -4.61 15.77
C CYS A 523 -17.70 -3.50 14.76
N THR A 524 -18.30 -3.87 13.62
CA THR A 524 -18.45 -2.96 12.49
C THR A 524 -19.46 -1.85 12.80
N MET A 525 -20.55 -2.17 13.50
CA MET A 525 -21.53 -1.18 13.97
C MET A 525 -20.90 -0.18 14.95
N CYS A 526 -20.08 -0.67 15.90
CA CYS A 526 -19.33 0.18 16.83
C CYS A 526 -18.43 1.17 16.06
N LYS A 527 -17.65 0.67 15.08
CA LYS A 527 -16.78 1.52 14.24
C LYS A 527 -17.52 2.62 13.48
N LEU A 528 -18.76 2.40 13.06
CA LEU A 528 -19.57 3.43 12.41
C LEU A 528 -19.91 4.53 13.41
N MET A 529 -20.38 4.17 14.60
CA MET A 529 -20.69 5.12 15.67
C MET A 529 -19.42 5.87 16.13
N GLU A 530 -18.30 5.16 16.32
CA GLU A 530 -16.98 5.75 16.62
C GLU A 530 -16.59 6.82 15.59
N LYS A 531 -16.83 6.60 14.29
CA LYS A 531 -16.51 7.56 13.23
C LYS A 531 -17.35 8.83 13.31
N ILE A 532 -18.64 8.70 13.58
CA ILE A 532 -19.55 9.85 13.76
C ILE A 532 -19.05 10.69 14.93
N ILE A 533 -18.83 10.04 16.08
CA ILE A 533 -18.41 10.69 17.32
C ILE A 533 -17.02 11.32 17.18
N ASN A 534 -16.08 10.62 16.53
CA ASN A 534 -14.74 11.14 16.30
C ASN A 534 -14.73 12.38 15.38
N ARG A 535 -15.66 12.48 14.42
CA ARG A 535 -15.82 13.70 13.61
C ARG A 535 -16.28 14.88 14.47
N ARG A 536 -17.24 14.65 15.37
CA ARG A 536 -17.73 15.67 16.30
C ARG A 536 -16.63 16.12 17.27
N LEU A 537 -15.94 15.18 17.90
CA LEU A 537 -14.83 15.44 18.81
C LEU A 537 -13.69 16.21 18.13
N ARG A 538 -13.26 15.79 16.93
CA ARG A 538 -12.19 16.49 16.19
C ARG A 538 -12.57 17.92 15.83
N TRP A 539 -13.81 18.15 15.39
CA TRP A 539 -14.27 19.51 15.10
C TRP A 539 -14.19 20.39 16.35
N PHE A 540 -14.67 19.89 17.50
CA PHE A 540 -14.62 20.61 18.78
C PHE A 540 -13.18 20.91 19.24
N LEU A 541 -12.29 19.92 19.24
CA LEU A 541 -10.89 20.11 19.66
C LEU A 541 -10.12 21.09 18.77
N GLU A 542 -10.41 21.11 17.46
CA GLU A 542 -9.79 22.06 16.54
C GLU A 542 -10.43 23.46 16.63
N SER A 543 -11.74 23.58 16.92
CA SER A 543 -12.41 24.88 17.05
C SER A 543 -11.92 25.68 18.26
N ILE A 544 -11.64 25.00 19.38
CA ILE A 544 -11.04 25.61 20.58
C ILE A 544 -9.50 25.70 20.52
N ASN A 545 -8.88 25.32 19.40
CA ASN A 545 -7.42 25.24 19.23
C ASN A 545 -6.70 24.43 20.34
N PHE A 546 -7.33 23.38 20.86
CA PHE A 546 -6.74 22.57 21.96
C PHE A 546 -5.42 21.92 21.55
N LEU A 547 -5.37 21.36 20.33
CA LEU A 547 -4.19 20.65 19.83
C LEU A 547 -3.07 21.64 19.44
N SER A 548 -1.90 21.49 20.06
CA SER A 548 -0.71 22.34 19.84
C SER A 548 -0.41 22.57 18.36
N LYS A 549 0.02 23.79 17.99
CA LYS A 549 0.38 24.11 16.59
C LYS A 549 1.53 23.26 16.04
N PHE A 550 2.33 22.65 16.91
CA PHE A 550 3.48 21.81 16.59
C PHE A 550 3.21 20.29 16.72
N GLN A 551 1.94 19.89 16.88
CA GLN A 551 1.50 18.50 16.65
C GLN A 551 1.01 18.37 15.20
N PHE A 552 1.75 17.60 14.40
CA PHE A 552 1.51 17.43 12.96
C PHE A 552 0.87 16.08 12.59
N GLY A 553 0.89 15.10 13.49
CA GLY A 553 0.37 13.75 13.27
C GLY A 553 -1.16 13.70 13.28
N PHE A 554 -1.74 12.90 12.37
CA PHE A 554 -3.17 12.55 12.31
C PHE A 554 -4.20 13.71 12.29
N ARG A 555 -3.75 14.94 12.01
CA ARG A 555 -4.59 16.15 11.93
C ARG A 555 -4.88 16.55 10.49
N LYS A 556 -6.08 17.11 10.27
CA LYS A 556 -6.48 17.64 8.96
C LYS A 556 -5.54 18.79 8.58
N ASN A 557 -5.21 18.90 7.30
CA ASN A 557 -4.31 19.92 6.75
C ASN A 557 -2.88 19.94 7.28
N ARG A 558 -2.47 19.02 8.16
CA ARG A 558 -1.08 18.81 8.60
C ARG A 558 -0.45 17.60 7.91
N SER A 559 0.88 17.55 7.84
CA SER A 559 1.63 16.52 7.15
C SER A 559 3.03 16.36 7.73
N THR A 560 3.69 15.23 7.41
CA THR A 560 5.11 15.01 7.74
C THR A 560 6.00 16.10 7.13
N GLY A 561 5.62 16.65 5.96
CA GLY A 561 6.33 17.76 5.34
C GLY A 561 6.33 19.02 6.18
N ASP A 562 5.26 19.29 6.92
CA ASP A 562 5.16 20.48 7.79
C ASP A 562 6.15 20.36 8.97
N HIS A 563 6.22 19.20 9.62
CA HIS A 563 7.21 18.90 10.68
C HIS A 563 8.64 19.08 10.18
N LEU A 564 8.94 18.48 9.03
CA LEU A 564 10.29 18.48 8.47
C LEU A 564 10.73 19.86 8.01
N ILE A 565 9.81 20.71 7.53
CA ILE A 565 10.10 22.11 7.17
C ILE A 565 10.44 22.94 8.41
N HIS A 566 9.70 22.76 9.51
CA HIS A 566 10.03 23.40 10.79
C HIS A 566 11.41 23.02 11.28
N LEU A 567 11.69 21.72 11.36
CA LEU A 567 12.99 21.21 11.78
C LEU A 567 14.13 21.73 10.89
N SER A 568 13.97 21.61 9.57
CA SER A 568 15.01 22.05 8.62
C SER A 568 15.21 23.57 8.66
N SER A 569 14.13 24.33 8.86
CA SER A 569 14.16 25.78 9.02
C SER A 569 15.01 26.20 10.21
N GLU A 570 14.82 25.57 11.37
CA GLU A 570 15.61 25.87 12.57
C GLU A 570 17.09 25.50 12.38
N ILE A 571 17.40 24.37 11.73
CA ILE A 571 18.79 24.00 11.42
C ILE A 571 19.43 25.02 10.45
N TYR A 572 18.72 25.46 9.41
CA TYR A 572 19.25 26.48 8.50
C TYR A 572 19.43 27.84 9.17
N LYS A 573 18.54 28.23 10.09
CA LYS A 573 18.73 29.46 10.89
C LYS A 573 20.00 29.36 11.76
N ALA A 574 20.23 28.21 12.42
CA ALA A 574 21.45 27.99 13.19
C ALA A 574 22.69 28.16 12.30
N PHE A 575 22.68 27.57 11.10
CA PHE A 575 23.75 27.74 10.11
C PHE A 575 23.93 29.20 9.66
N GLU A 576 22.87 29.97 9.49
CA GLU A 576 22.94 31.39 9.10
C GLU A 576 23.51 32.27 10.23
N ASN A 577 23.35 31.85 11.49
CA ASN A 577 23.85 32.55 12.68
C ASN A 577 25.21 32.01 13.18
N ASP A 578 25.89 31.17 12.39
CA ASP A 578 27.12 30.46 12.75
C ASP A 578 27.04 29.70 14.10
N GLN A 579 25.85 29.15 14.36
CA GLN A 579 25.54 28.29 15.51
C GLN A 579 25.53 26.82 15.09
N ASP A 580 25.69 25.94 16.08
CA ASP A 580 25.47 24.51 15.95
C ASP A 580 24.05 24.18 16.45
N ALA A 581 23.36 23.24 15.79
CA ALA A 581 22.04 22.78 16.20
C ALA A 581 22.09 21.33 16.68
N LEU A 582 21.76 21.12 17.96
CA LEU A 582 21.63 19.82 18.59
C LEU A 582 20.18 19.35 18.46
N VAL A 583 20.00 18.18 17.85
CA VAL A 583 18.69 17.55 17.68
C VAL A 583 18.65 16.19 18.35
N VAL A 584 17.62 15.95 19.15
CA VAL A 584 17.33 14.68 19.81
C VAL A 584 15.99 14.17 19.28
N SER A 585 15.99 12.94 18.76
CA SER A 585 14.77 12.24 18.36
C SER A 585 14.44 11.19 19.42
N LEU A 586 13.20 11.20 19.92
CA LEU A 586 12.72 10.35 20.99
C LEU A 586 11.58 9.45 20.48
N ASP A 587 11.58 8.19 20.92
CA ASP A 587 10.55 7.17 20.61
C ASP A 587 9.85 6.74 21.91
N ILE A 588 8.51 6.74 21.90
CA ILE A 588 7.70 6.26 23.03
C ILE A 588 7.55 4.74 22.94
N GLU A 589 7.79 4.05 24.05
CA GLU A 589 7.61 2.61 24.13
C GLU A 589 6.13 2.24 24.04
N LYS A 590 5.76 1.44 23.02
CA LYS A 590 4.42 0.84 22.85
C LYS A 590 3.27 1.85 23.04
N ALA A 591 3.44 3.06 22.48
CA ALA A 591 2.66 4.25 22.80
C ALA A 591 1.13 4.10 22.87
N TYR A 592 0.51 3.31 21.99
CA TYR A 592 -0.95 3.10 22.01
C TYR A 592 -1.40 2.11 23.10
N ASP A 593 -0.57 1.11 23.39
CA ASP A 593 -0.92 -0.01 24.28
C ASP A 593 -0.76 0.38 25.76
N THR A 594 0.00 1.44 26.04
CA THR A 594 0.34 1.91 27.40
C THR A 594 -0.30 3.25 27.77
N VAL A 595 -1.22 3.81 26.98
CA VAL A 595 -1.87 5.09 27.36
C VAL A 595 -2.76 4.87 28.57
N TRP A 596 -2.52 5.63 29.63
CA TRP A 596 -3.36 5.57 30.82
C TRP A 596 -4.76 6.17 30.54
N ARG A 597 -5.81 5.36 30.64
CA ARG A 597 -7.17 5.72 30.19
C ARG A 597 -7.82 6.83 31.05
N PRO A 598 -7.71 6.84 32.39
CA PRO A 598 -8.28 7.91 33.21
C PRO A 598 -7.75 9.30 32.86
N ARG A 599 -6.47 9.42 32.46
CA ARG A 599 -5.90 10.67 31.96
C ARG A 599 -6.65 11.22 30.74
N ILE A 600 -6.97 10.38 29.76
CA ILE A 600 -7.74 10.80 28.59
C ILE A 600 -9.08 11.40 29.05
N LEU A 601 -9.79 10.70 29.93
CA LEU A 601 -11.10 11.13 30.42
C LEU A 601 -11.03 12.44 31.21
N ASN A 602 -10.03 12.60 32.07
CA ASN A 602 -9.82 13.83 32.83
C ASN A 602 -9.52 15.03 31.91
N ILE A 603 -8.63 14.86 30.92
CA ILE A 603 -8.35 15.92 29.94
C ILE A 603 -9.62 16.29 29.15
N LEU A 604 -10.42 15.30 28.74
CA LEU A 604 -11.68 15.54 28.03
C LEU A 604 -12.67 16.36 28.90
N LEU A 605 -12.86 16.00 30.17
CA LEU A 605 -13.69 16.78 31.09
C LEU A 605 -13.19 18.22 31.26
N ASN A 606 -11.89 18.39 31.50
CA ASN A 606 -11.26 19.71 31.71
C ASN A 606 -11.28 20.58 30.45
N THR A 607 -11.44 19.98 29.27
CA THR A 607 -11.59 20.71 27.99
C THR A 607 -13.04 21.05 27.67
N GLY A 608 -14.00 20.71 28.54
CA GLY A 608 -15.43 20.97 28.35
C GLY A 608 -16.19 19.86 27.61
N VAL A 609 -15.58 18.70 27.38
CA VAL A 609 -16.28 17.53 26.80
C VAL A 609 -17.11 16.85 27.88
N LYS A 610 -18.41 17.14 27.90
CA LYS A 610 -19.41 16.63 28.87
C LYS A 610 -20.59 15.95 28.16
N GLY A 611 -21.52 15.34 28.90
CA GLY A 611 -22.77 14.78 28.37
C GLY A 611 -22.61 13.46 27.59
N ASN A 612 -23.49 13.24 26.60
CA ASN A 612 -23.57 12.01 25.80
C ASN A 612 -22.21 11.59 25.20
N ILE A 613 -21.44 12.54 24.66
CA ILE A 613 -20.14 12.23 24.05
C ILE A 613 -19.12 11.73 25.07
N TYR A 614 -19.08 12.34 26.25
CA TYR A 614 -18.18 11.92 27.32
C TYR A 614 -18.54 10.52 27.81
N MET A 615 -19.83 10.27 28.04
CA MET A 615 -20.33 8.97 28.48
C MET A 615 -20.04 7.87 27.45
N PHE A 616 -20.18 8.15 26.16
CA PHE A 616 -19.78 7.19 25.12
C PHE A 616 -18.28 6.91 25.16
N LEU A 617 -17.42 7.94 25.27
CA LEU A 617 -15.97 7.76 25.30
C LEU A 617 -15.49 7.02 26.55
N LYS A 618 -16.10 7.31 27.70
CA LYS A 618 -15.90 6.58 28.96
C LYS A 618 -16.25 5.11 28.78
N ASN A 619 -17.47 4.80 28.36
CA ASN A 619 -17.92 3.42 28.12
C ASN A 619 -17.11 2.70 27.02
N PHE A 620 -16.60 3.44 26.04
CA PHE A 620 -15.74 2.90 24.99
C PHE A 620 -14.36 2.50 25.51
N LEU A 621 -13.81 3.22 26.49
CA LEU A 621 -12.49 2.97 27.07
C LEU A 621 -12.53 2.00 28.26
N GLU A 622 -13.63 1.94 29.00
CA GLU A 622 -13.79 1.06 30.16
C GLU A 622 -14.03 -0.41 29.78
N LYS A 623 -13.62 -1.33 30.66
CA LYS A 623 -13.89 -2.78 30.58
C LYS A 623 -13.60 -3.39 29.20
N ARG A 624 -12.38 -3.19 28.68
CA ARG A 624 -11.95 -3.68 27.36
C ARG A 624 -11.39 -5.09 27.43
N PHE A 625 -11.82 -5.93 26.49
CA PHE A 625 -11.34 -7.30 26.35
C PHE A 625 -10.74 -7.56 24.97
N ILE A 626 -9.72 -8.41 24.93
CA ILE A 626 -9.08 -8.86 23.70
C ILE A 626 -9.11 -10.39 23.60
N ARG A 627 -9.17 -10.88 22.37
CA ARG A 627 -8.86 -12.28 22.03
C ARG A 627 -7.99 -12.28 20.78
N VAL A 628 -6.90 -13.04 20.78
CA VAL A 628 -5.93 -13.08 19.69
C VAL A 628 -6.30 -14.17 18.70
N ARG A 629 -6.38 -13.82 17.42
CA ARG A 629 -6.61 -14.76 16.33
C ARG A 629 -5.28 -15.14 15.68
N VAL A 630 -4.89 -16.41 15.80
CA VAL A 630 -3.69 -16.97 15.19
C VAL A 630 -4.09 -18.16 14.32
N ASN A 631 -3.66 -18.17 13.06
CA ASN A 631 -3.87 -19.27 12.11
C ASN A 631 -5.34 -19.69 11.85
N GLY A 632 -6.31 -18.95 12.36
CA GLY A 632 -7.75 -19.22 12.20
C GLY A 632 -8.48 -19.38 13.53
N ASP A 633 -7.76 -19.79 14.57
CA ASP A 633 -8.28 -20.06 15.90
C ASP A 633 -8.11 -18.85 16.83
N LEU A 634 -8.88 -18.85 17.92
CA LEU A 634 -8.92 -17.77 18.92
C LEU A 634 -8.28 -18.24 20.23
N SER A 635 -7.55 -17.32 20.89
CA SER A 635 -7.14 -17.48 22.29
C SER A 635 -8.33 -17.40 23.25
N GLY A 636 -8.06 -17.58 24.55
CA GLY A 636 -8.94 -17.10 25.60
C GLY A 636 -9.21 -15.58 25.51
N VAL A 637 -10.18 -15.11 26.29
CA VAL A 637 -10.51 -13.69 26.41
C VAL A 637 -9.72 -13.11 27.58
N TYR A 638 -9.02 -12.00 27.35
CA TYR A 638 -8.18 -11.33 28.34
C TYR A 638 -8.62 -9.88 28.48
N GLN A 639 -8.71 -9.37 29.71
CA GLN A 639 -8.99 -7.96 29.98
C GLN A 639 -7.75 -7.11 29.71
N THR A 640 -7.94 -5.86 29.31
CA THR A 640 -6.87 -4.86 29.17
C THR A 640 -7.22 -3.67 30.04
N GLU A 641 -6.30 -3.23 30.90
CA GLU A 641 -6.51 -2.12 31.84
C GLU A 641 -6.22 -0.78 31.17
N ASN A 642 -5.15 -0.71 30.36
CA ASN A 642 -4.70 0.52 29.70
C ASN A 642 -4.65 0.41 28.18
N GLY A 643 -4.22 1.50 27.57
CA GLY A 643 -4.10 1.64 26.13
C GLY A 643 -5.41 1.92 25.42
N VAL A 644 -5.27 2.31 24.15
CA VAL A 644 -6.37 2.56 23.23
C VAL A 644 -6.30 1.56 22.06
N PRO A 645 -7.43 0.94 21.64
CA PRO A 645 -7.40 -0.12 20.63
C PRO A 645 -6.75 0.27 19.30
N GLN A 646 -5.63 -0.37 18.94
CA GLN A 646 -4.96 -0.13 17.65
C GLN A 646 -5.82 -0.58 16.47
N GLY A 647 -6.33 0.35 15.67
CA GLY A 647 -7.24 0.08 14.54
C GLY A 647 -8.65 0.62 14.72
N SER A 648 -8.98 1.14 15.92
CA SER A 648 -10.15 2.00 16.14
C SER A 648 -9.89 3.41 15.61
N VAL A 649 -10.94 4.06 15.12
CA VAL A 649 -10.84 5.39 14.50
C VAL A 649 -10.77 6.50 15.55
N VAL A 650 -11.50 6.36 16.66
CA VAL A 650 -11.50 7.33 17.75
C VAL A 650 -10.20 7.26 18.58
N SER A 651 -9.61 6.07 18.70
CA SER A 651 -8.37 5.83 19.45
C SER A 651 -7.21 6.73 19.04
N VAL A 652 -7.09 7.06 17.74
CA VAL A 652 -6.05 7.98 17.25
C VAL A 652 -6.22 9.39 17.83
N THR A 653 -7.45 9.88 17.92
CA THR A 653 -7.74 11.20 18.49
C THR A 653 -7.53 11.21 19.99
N LEU A 654 -7.94 10.14 20.68
CA LEU A 654 -7.74 9.98 22.12
C LEU A 654 -6.25 9.92 22.49
N PHE A 655 -5.43 9.25 21.68
CA PHE A 655 -3.98 9.28 21.82
C PHE A 655 -3.41 10.71 21.69
N LEU A 656 -3.87 11.47 20.68
CA LEU A 656 -3.45 12.86 20.53
C LEU A 656 -3.84 13.72 21.73
N VAL A 657 -5.03 13.50 22.31
CA VAL A 657 -5.47 14.19 23.52
C VAL A 657 -4.53 13.90 24.70
N ALA A 658 -4.13 12.64 24.88
CA ALA A 658 -3.28 12.22 26.00
C ALA A 658 -1.86 12.82 25.98
N ILE A 659 -1.28 13.01 24.78
CA ILE A 659 0.11 13.48 24.60
C ILE A 659 0.24 14.99 24.38
N ASN A 660 -0.87 15.70 24.12
CA ASN A 660 -0.84 17.06 23.57
C ASN A 660 -0.07 18.09 24.42
N ASP A 661 -0.18 18.00 25.74
CA ASP A 661 0.43 18.89 26.73
C ASP A 661 1.92 18.62 26.98
N LEU A 662 2.50 17.54 26.44
CA LEU A 662 3.95 17.27 26.46
C LEU A 662 4.76 18.47 25.93
N LEU A 663 4.28 19.09 24.85
CA LEU A 663 4.96 20.23 24.24
C LEU A 663 4.95 21.49 25.12
N LYS A 664 4.11 21.55 26.17
CA LYS A 664 4.10 22.65 27.14
C LYS A 664 5.30 22.61 28.09
N GLN A 665 5.93 21.44 28.24
CA GLN A 665 7.12 21.24 29.08
C GLN A 665 8.41 21.68 28.39
N ILE A 666 8.36 22.03 27.10
CA ILE A 666 9.54 22.41 26.33
C ILE A 666 9.55 23.93 26.21
N HIS A 667 10.48 24.56 26.91
CA HIS A 667 10.61 26.01 26.97
C HIS A 667 11.73 26.53 26.05
N PRO A 668 11.57 27.73 25.47
CA PRO A 668 12.65 28.40 24.75
C PRO A 668 13.93 28.51 25.60
N PRO A 669 15.13 28.36 25.01
CA PRO A 669 15.43 28.33 23.57
C PRO A 669 15.19 26.96 22.89
N VAL A 670 14.84 25.92 23.65
CA VAL A 670 14.54 24.58 23.11
C VAL A 670 13.18 24.58 22.42
N LYS A 671 13.07 23.82 21.32
CA LYS A 671 11.82 23.64 20.58
C LYS A 671 11.50 22.16 20.41
N GLY A 672 10.22 21.83 20.52
CA GLY A 672 9.70 20.48 20.34
C GLY A 672 8.71 20.39 19.17
N TYR A 673 8.80 19.30 18.40
CA TYR A 673 7.88 18.98 17.32
C TYR A 673 7.37 17.55 17.47
N LEU A 674 6.06 17.35 17.39
CA LEU A 674 5.43 16.05 17.47
C LEU A 674 4.84 15.63 16.13
N PHE A 675 5.07 14.37 15.76
CA PHE A 675 4.28 13.67 14.76
C PHE A 675 3.72 12.40 15.39
N ALA A 676 2.51 12.51 15.95
CA ALA A 676 1.94 11.46 16.80
C ALA A 676 2.85 11.16 18.01
N ASP A 677 3.46 9.98 18.06
CA ASP A 677 4.39 9.50 19.10
C ASP A 677 5.85 9.92 18.85
N ASP A 678 6.23 10.26 17.62
CA ASP A 678 7.59 10.71 17.28
C ASP A 678 7.82 12.14 17.80
N LEU A 679 8.66 12.31 18.83
CA LEU A 679 9.08 13.62 19.35
C LEU A 679 10.47 13.98 18.84
N THR A 680 10.60 15.18 18.27
CA THR A 680 11.89 15.78 17.92
C THR A 680 12.12 17.04 18.75
N VAL A 681 13.23 17.08 19.48
CA VAL A 681 13.68 18.22 20.28
C VAL A 681 14.89 18.86 19.60
N ILE A 682 14.92 20.19 19.50
CA ILE A 682 16.04 20.94 18.90
C ILE A 682 16.41 22.15 19.75
N CYS A 683 17.71 22.40 19.88
CA CYS A 683 18.26 23.65 20.40
C CYS A 683 19.45 24.08 19.54
N ALA A 684 19.57 25.39 19.30
CA ALA A 684 20.68 25.97 18.57
C ALA A 684 21.48 26.92 19.47
N GLY A 685 22.80 26.87 19.37
CA GLY A 685 23.68 27.69 20.19
C GLY A 685 25.11 27.77 19.65
N LYS A 686 25.87 28.78 20.09
CA LYS A 686 27.30 28.92 19.75
C LYS A 686 28.18 28.00 20.59
N ASN A 687 27.82 27.83 21.86
CA ASN A 687 28.50 26.94 22.80
C ASN A 687 27.71 25.63 22.92
N LEU A 688 28.35 24.53 22.51
CA LEU A 688 27.72 23.22 22.45
C LEU A 688 27.50 22.62 23.84
N SER A 689 28.40 22.87 24.81
CA SER A 689 28.23 22.40 26.20
C SER A 689 26.99 23.03 26.83
N LEU A 690 26.86 24.36 26.77
CA LEU A 690 25.65 25.04 27.25
C LEU A 690 24.39 24.55 26.54
N THR A 691 24.47 24.32 25.22
CA THR A 691 23.35 23.78 24.45
C THR A 691 22.97 22.38 24.92
N SER A 692 23.95 21.51 25.20
CA SER A 692 23.74 20.18 25.76
C SER A 692 23.10 20.24 27.14
N SER A 693 23.56 21.12 28.04
CA SER A 693 23.00 21.26 29.39
C SER A 693 21.54 21.74 29.34
N VAL A 694 21.22 22.70 28.47
CA VAL A 694 19.86 23.19 28.27
C VAL A 694 18.95 22.11 27.69
N VAL A 695 19.42 21.35 26.70
CA VAL A 695 18.66 20.20 26.16
C VAL A 695 18.47 19.12 27.22
N GLN A 696 19.48 18.81 28.03
CA GLN A 696 19.38 17.84 29.12
C GLN A 696 18.32 18.27 30.14
N SER A 697 18.29 19.55 30.53
CA SER A 697 17.25 20.07 31.42
C SER A 697 15.84 19.88 30.84
N SER A 698 15.65 20.15 29.55
CA SER A 698 14.36 19.89 28.89
C SER A 698 14.03 18.40 28.80
N LEU A 699 15.02 17.53 28.59
CA LEU A 699 14.81 16.07 28.58
C LEU A 699 14.42 15.55 29.97
N ASN A 700 14.98 16.11 31.04
CA ASN A 700 14.60 15.77 32.41
C ASN A 700 13.13 16.13 32.67
N GLN A 701 12.68 17.34 32.27
CA GLN A 701 11.27 17.75 32.36
C GLN A 701 10.35 16.85 31.53
N ILE A 702 10.77 16.47 30.31
CA ILE A 702 10.03 15.52 29.46
C ILE A 702 9.93 14.15 30.14
N GLN A 703 10.99 13.67 30.78
CA GLN A 703 11.03 12.39 31.48
C GLN A 703 10.14 12.41 32.73
N GLU A 704 10.20 13.46 33.53
CA GLU A 704 9.31 13.68 34.69
C GLU A 704 7.84 13.73 34.26
N TRP A 705 7.54 14.46 33.18
CA TRP A 705 6.20 14.48 32.60
C TRP A 705 5.77 13.09 32.13
N ALA A 706 6.66 12.33 31.49
CA ALA A 706 6.31 10.99 30.99
C ALA A 706 5.96 10.06 32.16
N LEU A 707 6.79 10.04 33.21
CA LEU A 707 6.56 9.25 34.42
C LEU A 707 5.25 9.64 35.11
N SER A 708 4.98 10.94 35.23
CA SER A 708 3.78 11.47 35.90
C SER A 708 2.47 11.25 35.13
N ASN A 709 2.55 10.79 33.88
CA ASN A 709 1.41 10.67 32.96
C ASN A 709 1.28 9.30 32.29
N GLY A 710 2.06 8.30 32.71
CA GLY A 710 1.96 6.93 32.22
C GLY A 710 2.61 6.71 30.84
N PHE A 711 3.64 7.48 30.49
CA PHE A 711 4.44 7.29 29.28
C PHE A 711 5.87 6.89 29.62
N LYS A 712 6.53 6.20 28.67
CA LYS A 712 7.94 5.80 28.80
C LYS A 712 8.66 5.98 27.48
N PHE A 713 9.82 6.65 27.51
CA PHE A 713 10.68 6.81 26.35
C PHE A 713 11.75 5.71 26.29
N THR A 714 12.07 5.25 25.07
CA THR A 714 13.11 4.22 24.85
C THR A 714 14.45 4.85 24.49
N SER A 715 15.47 4.72 25.35
CA SER A 715 16.84 5.20 25.06
C SER A 715 17.46 4.52 23.83
N GLN A 716 17.30 3.21 23.69
CA GLN A 716 17.85 2.40 22.59
C GLN A 716 17.33 2.77 21.19
N LYS A 717 16.19 3.44 21.10
CA LYS A 717 15.60 3.90 19.84
C LYS A 717 15.65 5.42 19.69
N SER A 718 16.18 6.11 20.68
CA SER A 718 16.39 7.54 20.66
C SER A 718 17.79 7.84 20.14
N TYR A 719 17.94 8.92 19.39
CA TYR A 719 19.20 9.27 18.74
C TYR A 719 19.45 10.77 18.84
N LYS A 720 20.73 11.15 18.99
CA LYS A 720 21.17 12.56 18.95
C LYS A 720 22.03 12.83 17.72
N ILE A 721 21.87 14.00 17.12
CA ILE A 721 22.69 14.47 16.00
C ILE A 721 23.01 15.96 16.15
N ILE A 722 24.26 16.32 15.86
CA ILE A 722 24.73 17.71 15.85
C ILE A 722 24.89 18.17 14.40
N PHE A 723 24.08 19.14 14.03
CA PHE A 723 24.18 19.84 12.75
C PHE A 723 25.17 21.00 12.89
N SER A 724 26.22 20.98 12.07
CA SER A 724 27.28 21.99 12.10
C SER A 724 27.94 22.15 10.74
N LYS A 725 28.32 23.38 10.39
CA LYS A 725 29.17 23.67 9.22
C LYS A 725 30.64 23.27 9.45
N LYS A 726 31.08 23.19 10.71
CA LYS A 726 32.46 22.90 11.12
C LYS A 726 32.91 21.53 10.58
N LYS A 727 34.20 21.39 10.26
CA LYS A 727 34.78 20.15 9.73
C LYS A 727 34.80 19.06 10.82
N HIS A 728 35.19 19.44 12.03
CA HIS A 728 35.14 18.63 13.24
C HIS A 728 34.18 19.29 14.23
N PRO A 729 33.11 18.61 14.67
CA PRO A 729 32.29 19.16 15.75
C PRO A 729 33.13 19.23 17.04
N PRO A 730 32.85 20.19 17.92
CA PRO A 730 33.41 20.16 19.27
C PRO A 730 33.04 18.86 19.99
N LEU A 731 33.89 18.43 20.94
CA LEU A 731 33.50 17.46 21.96
C LEU A 731 32.26 18.01 22.69
N HIS A 732 31.34 17.11 23.01
CA HIS A 732 30.08 17.47 23.67
C HIS A 732 29.83 16.54 24.84
N GLU A 733 29.16 17.06 25.84
CA GLU A 733 28.72 16.28 26.99
C GLU A 733 27.75 15.16 26.56
N PRO A 734 27.81 14.00 27.25
CA PRO A 734 26.83 12.95 27.04
C PRO A 734 25.43 13.49 27.41
N ILE A 735 24.44 13.13 26.60
CA ILE A 735 23.03 13.45 26.84
C ILE A 735 22.40 12.15 27.30
N LEU A 736 21.80 12.18 28.48
CA LEU A 736 21.26 11.01 29.16
C LEU A 736 19.74 10.98 29.03
N LEU A 737 19.19 9.78 28.82
CA LEU A 737 17.76 9.49 28.91
C LEU A 737 17.59 8.21 29.72
N ASN A 738 16.82 8.27 30.81
CA ASN A 738 16.72 7.18 31.78
C ASN A 738 18.11 6.73 32.30
N GLY A 739 19.03 7.67 32.52
CA GLY A 739 20.41 7.39 32.98
C GLY A 739 21.35 6.78 31.93
N LEU A 740 20.88 6.52 30.70
CA LEU A 740 21.68 5.95 29.61
C LEU A 740 22.00 7.00 28.55
N GLU A 741 23.22 6.99 28.02
CA GLU A 741 23.60 7.93 26.95
C GLU A 741 22.81 7.66 25.67
N ILE A 742 22.21 8.72 25.12
CA ILE A 742 21.58 8.69 23.80
C ILE A 742 22.67 8.57 22.73
N GLN A 743 22.55 7.55 21.88
CA GLN A 743 23.54 7.26 20.84
C GLN A 743 23.73 8.44 19.86
N PRO A 744 24.96 8.97 19.71
CA PRO A 744 25.27 9.97 18.69
C PRO A 744 25.35 9.37 17.29
N VAL A 745 24.77 10.07 16.30
CA VAL A 745 24.80 9.64 14.89
C VAL A 745 25.22 10.77 13.95
N ASN A 746 25.92 10.42 12.87
CA ASN A 746 26.29 11.36 11.80
C ASN A 746 25.19 11.55 10.74
N LYS A 747 24.18 10.67 10.77
CA LYS A 747 23.01 10.75 9.90
C LYS A 747 21.81 10.18 10.65
N LEU A 748 20.68 10.87 10.60
CA LEU A 748 19.47 10.48 11.31
C LEU A 748 18.29 10.44 10.35
N LYS A 749 17.46 9.40 10.45
CA LYS A 749 16.25 9.27 9.63
C LYS A 749 15.05 9.76 10.43
N ILE A 750 14.46 10.88 10.03
CA ILE A 750 13.30 11.50 10.67
C ILE A 750 12.17 11.53 9.66
N LEU A 751 11.01 10.95 10.01
CA LEU A 751 9.80 10.88 9.17
C LEU A 751 10.11 10.54 7.70
N GLY A 752 10.99 9.57 7.46
CA GLY A 752 11.30 9.09 6.10
C GLY A 752 12.44 9.81 5.36
N LEU A 753 12.90 10.98 5.80
CA LEU A 753 14.07 11.66 5.24
C LEU A 753 15.33 11.40 6.06
N THR A 754 16.50 11.35 5.40
CA THR A 754 17.78 11.13 6.07
C THR A 754 18.56 12.43 6.13
N PHE A 755 18.66 13.00 7.32
CA PHE A 755 19.38 14.21 7.60
C PHE A 755 20.85 13.87 7.86
N ASP A 756 21.75 14.53 7.15
CA ASP A 756 23.19 14.51 7.42
C ASP A 756 23.62 15.82 8.09
N ARG A 757 24.74 15.79 8.82
CA ARG A 757 25.20 16.91 9.67
C ARG A 757 25.27 18.28 8.98
N LYS A 758 25.47 18.33 7.66
CA LYS A 758 25.58 19.56 6.87
C LYS A 758 24.36 19.83 5.99
N LEU A 759 23.29 19.03 6.10
CA LEU A 759 22.11 19.05 5.23
C LEU A 759 22.47 19.04 3.73
N THR A 760 23.47 18.23 3.34
CA THR A 760 23.83 18.05 1.93
C THR A 760 22.79 17.22 1.17
N TRP A 761 21.99 16.42 1.89
CA TRP A 761 21.00 15.47 1.38
C TRP A 761 21.59 14.34 0.52
N LEU A 762 22.91 14.27 0.34
CA LEU A 762 23.56 13.25 -0.48
C LEU A 762 23.28 11.82 0.02
N PRO A 763 23.37 11.51 1.33
CA PRO A 763 23.04 10.17 1.83
C PRO A 763 21.58 9.80 1.58
N HIS A 764 20.67 10.76 1.73
CA HIS A 764 19.25 10.57 1.46
C HIS A 764 19.01 10.24 -0.02
N LEU A 765 19.54 11.04 -0.94
CA LEU A 765 19.32 10.85 -2.38
C LEU A 765 19.99 9.57 -2.91
N LYS A 766 21.15 9.16 -2.36
CA LYS A 766 21.76 7.85 -2.66
C LYS A 766 20.88 6.68 -2.21
N SER A 767 20.33 6.76 -0.99
CA SER A 767 19.40 5.75 -0.46
C SER A 767 18.10 5.69 -1.26
N LEU A 768 17.55 6.85 -1.61
CA LEU A 768 16.36 6.99 -2.46
C LEU A 768 16.61 6.36 -3.84
N LYS A 769 17.76 6.66 -4.46
CA LYS A 769 18.20 6.04 -5.73
C LYS A 769 18.23 4.52 -5.63
N LYS A 770 18.88 3.96 -4.61
CA LYS A 770 18.95 2.50 -4.39
C LYS A 770 17.56 1.88 -4.22
N SER A 771 16.69 2.51 -3.43
CA SER A 771 15.30 2.06 -3.23
C SER A 771 14.47 2.11 -4.52
N CYS A 772 14.67 3.13 -5.36
CA CYS A 772 13.97 3.28 -6.63
C CYS A 772 14.50 2.31 -7.69
N LEU A 773 15.81 2.07 -7.78
CA LEU A 773 16.40 1.08 -8.69
C LEU A 773 15.84 -0.32 -8.46
N SER A 774 15.76 -0.77 -7.19
CA SER A 774 15.14 -2.05 -6.83
C SER A 774 13.69 -2.17 -7.32
N LYS A 775 12.95 -1.05 -7.37
CA LYS A 775 11.57 -1.03 -7.89
C LYS A 775 11.51 -0.88 -9.39
N LEU A 776 12.49 -0.21 -10.00
CA LEU A 776 12.61 -0.07 -11.44
C LEU A 776 12.80 -1.44 -12.09
N THR A 777 13.52 -2.37 -11.44
CA THR A 777 13.62 -3.77 -11.90
C THR A 777 12.26 -4.42 -12.14
N ILE A 778 11.23 -4.04 -11.37
CA ILE A 778 9.86 -4.53 -11.58
C ILE A 778 9.32 -4.03 -12.92
N ILE A 779 9.47 -2.72 -13.18
CA ILE A 779 9.08 -2.14 -14.48
C ILE A 779 9.82 -2.88 -15.59
N LYS A 780 11.14 -3.10 -15.46
CA LYS A 780 11.95 -3.86 -16.43
C LYS A 780 11.36 -5.23 -16.74
N CYS A 781 10.99 -5.99 -15.72
CA CYS A 781 10.41 -7.33 -15.87
C CYS A 781 9.06 -7.33 -16.60
N LEU A 782 8.32 -6.22 -16.52
CA LEU A 782 7.00 -6.06 -17.13
C LEU A 782 7.06 -5.36 -18.51
N SER A 783 8.15 -4.64 -18.81
CA SER A 783 8.26 -3.69 -19.91
C SER A 783 9.20 -4.17 -21.03
N HIS A 784 8.93 -5.34 -21.60
CA HIS A 784 9.65 -5.77 -22.81
C HIS A 784 9.21 -4.96 -24.05
N SER A 785 10.04 -4.96 -25.10
CA SER A 785 9.74 -4.24 -26.36
C SER A 785 8.74 -4.98 -27.24
N ASN A 786 8.71 -6.31 -27.19
CA ASN A 786 7.89 -7.14 -28.09
C ASN A 786 6.64 -7.69 -27.39
N TRP A 787 6.69 -7.86 -26.08
CA TRP A 787 5.63 -8.41 -25.23
C TRP A 787 5.64 -7.68 -23.88
N GLY A 788 4.62 -7.87 -23.06
CA GLY A 788 4.54 -7.28 -21.73
C GLY A 788 3.34 -6.36 -21.54
N SER A 789 3.28 -5.68 -20.40
CA SER A 789 2.15 -4.82 -20.04
C SER A 789 2.10 -3.56 -20.92
N ASP A 790 0.90 -3.02 -21.11
CA ASP A 790 0.72 -1.80 -21.90
C ASP A 790 1.37 -0.58 -21.24
N ALA A 791 1.69 0.44 -22.06
CA ALA A 791 2.41 1.62 -21.60
C ALA A 791 1.63 2.43 -20.53
N SER A 792 0.30 2.44 -20.58
CA SER A 792 -0.54 3.15 -19.60
C SER A 792 -0.46 2.49 -18.23
N THR A 793 -0.51 1.16 -18.19
CA THR A 793 -0.37 0.37 -16.96
C THR A 793 1.02 0.49 -16.35
N LEU A 794 2.06 0.39 -17.19
CA LEU A 794 3.45 0.58 -16.74
C LEU A 794 3.67 2.00 -16.21
N PHE A 795 3.08 3.02 -16.84
CA PHE A 795 3.15 4.39 -16.37
C PHE A 795 2.42 4.58 -15.03
N THR A 796 1.27 3.94 -14.84
CA THR A 796 0.53 3.94 -13.57
C THR A 796 1.33 3.27 -12.45
N LEU A 797 1.94 2.12 -12.73
CA LEU A 797 2.86 1.43 -11.81
C LEU A 797 4.08 2.30 -11.48
N TYR A 798 4.67 2.95 -12.47
CA TYR A 798 5.78 3.88 -12.28
C TYR A 798 5.41 5.04 -11.36
N LYS A 799 4.25 5.67 -11.58
CA LYS A 799 3.75 6.75 -10.74
C LYS A 799 3.57 6.29 -9.29
N ALA A 800 3.03 5.10 -9.09
CA ALA A 800 2.76 4.53 -7.77
C ALA A 800 4.02 4.07 -7.02
N LEU A 801 5.00 3.47 -7.71
CA LEU A 801 6.17 2.82 -7.08
C LEU A 801 7.41 3.72 -6.99
N ILE A 802 7.63 4.56 -8.00
CA ILE A 802 8.87 5.31 -8.19
C ILE A 802 8.60 6.80 -8.01
N ARG A 803 7.69 7.38 -8.79
CA ARG A 803 7.42 8.83 -8.75
C ARG A 803 6.95 9.28 -7.38
N SER A 804 6.03 8.54 -6.75
CA SER A 804 5.56 8.79 -5.38
C SER A 804 6.71 8.91 -4.36
N LYS A 805 7.78 8.13 -4.51
CA LYS A 805 8.98 8.20 -3.67
C LYS A 805 9.88 9.37 -4.01
N LEU A 806 9.99 9.74 -5.28
CA LEU A 806 10.77 10.90 -5.74
C LEU A 806 10.11 12.22 -5.31
N ASP A 807 8.77 12.25 -5.25
CA ASP A 807 7.99 13.41 -4.82
C ASP A 807 8.04 13.61 -3.29
N TYR A 808 8.14 12.53 -2.52
CA TYR A 808 8.13 12.59 -1.06
C TYR A 808 9.34 13.35 -0.51
N GLY A 809 9.08 14.47 0.19
CA GLY A 809 10.10 15.32 0.81
C GLY A 809 10.88 16.23 -0.14
N CYS A 810 10.51 16.28 -1.42
CA CYS A 810 11.27 17.04 -2.42
C CYS A 810 11.26 18.56 -2.20
N ILE A 811 10.28 19.08 -1.47
CA ILE A 811 10.19 20.50 -1.07
C ILE A 811 11.33 20.87 -0.09
N ILE A 812 11.86 19.88 0.65
CA ILE A 812 12.89 20.09 1.68
C ILE A 812 14.27 19.90 1.07
N PHE A 813 14.50 18.78 0.38
CA PHE A 813 15.80 18.50 -0.22
C PHE A 813 16.06 19.25 -1.53
N SER A 814 15.11 20.05 -2.06
CA SER A 814 15.32 20.90 -3.25
C SER A 814 16.42 21.94 -3.09
N LEU A 815 16.80 22.25 -1.84
CA LEU A 815 17.95 23.10 -1.50
C LEU A 815 19.31 22.42 -1.68
N ALA A 816 19.34 21.10 -1.94
CA ALA A 816 20.58 20.39 -2.24
C ALA A 816 21.23 20.94 -3.53
N LYS A 817 22.55 20.79 -3.66
CA LYS A 817 23.28 21.19 -4.87
C LYS A 817 22.67 20.51 -6.11
N GLN A 818 22.60 21.22 -7.23
CA GLN A 818 21.99 20.70 -8.47
C GLN A 818 22.65 19.41 -8.97
N SER A 819 23.97 19.26 -8.81
CA SER A 819 24.69 18.02 -9.12
C SER A 819 24.21 16.81 -8.31
N VAL A 820 23.83 17.04 -7.04
CA VAL A 820 23.33 16.01 -6.11
C VAL A 820 21.87 15.64 -6.45
N LEU A 821 21.05 16.62 -6.83
CA LEU A 821 19.67 16.38 -7.30
C LEU A 821 19.64 15.57 -8.61
N LYS A 822 20.53 15.89 -9.57
CA LYS A 822 20.61 15.23 -10.89
C LYS A 822 20.92 13.73 -10.82
N ILE A 823 21.40 13.21 -9.68
CA ILE A 823 21.62 11.77 -9.47
C ILE A 823 20.33 10.94 -9.64
N LEU A 824 19.16 11.56 -9.45
CA LEU A 824 17.85 10.93 -9.59
C LEU A 824 17.34 10.90 -11.04
N ASP A 825 17.76 11.83 -11.90
CA ASP A 825 17.25 11.98 -13.27
C ASP A 825 17.44 10.69 -14.12
N PRO A 826 18.58 9.98 -14.06
CA PRO A 826 18.74 8.72 -14.79
C PRO A 826 17.70 7.65 -14.43
N ILE A 827 17.20 7.63 -13.20
CA ILE A 827 16.18 6.67 -12.74
C ILE A 827 14.83 7.03 -13.36
N HIS A 828 14.49 8.31 -13.34
CA HIS A 828 13.26 8.83 -13.95
C HIS A 828 13.26 8.56 -15.46
N ASN A 829 14.32 8.97 -16.15
CA ASN A 829 14.47 8.83 -17.60
C ASN A 829 14.48 7.36 -18.05
N THR A 830 15.21 6.49 -17.34
CA THR A 830 15.22 5.05 -17.64
C THR A 830 13.83 4.43 -17.46
N GLY A 831 13.09 4.81 -16.41
CA GLY A 831 11.71 4.37 -16.20
C GLY A 831 10.80 4.75 -17.37
N LEU A 832 10.85 6.01 -17.81
CA LEU A 832 10.07 6.49 -18.94
C LEU A 832 10.45 5.81 -20.27
N ARG A 833 11.74 5.58 -20.52
CA ARG A 833 12.20 4.82 -21.71
C ARG A 833 11.65 3.41 -21.73
N TRP A 834 11.68 2.72 -20.59
CA TRP A 834 11.15 1.36 -20.48
C TRP A 834 9.64 1.32 -20.68
N ILE A 835 8.90 2.28 -20.12
CA ILE A 835 7.45 2.42 -20.36
C ILE A 835 7.15 2.59 -21.85
N LEU A 836 7.93 3.40 -22.55
CA LEU A 836 7.74 3.69 -23.97
C LEU A 836 8.32 2.64 -24.94
N GLY A 837 9.19 1.74 -24.45
CA GLY A 837 9.98 0.87 -25.33
C GLY A 837 11.06 1.62 -26.14
N ALA A 838 11.39 2.84 -25.73
CA ALA A 838 12.37 3.71 -26.36
C ALA A 838 13.82 3.24 -26.08
N PHE A 839 14.75 3.62 -26.95
CA PHE A 839 16.16 3.25 -26.78
C PHE A 839 16.82 3.99 -25.61
N PRO A 840 17.90 3.43 -25.02
CA PRO A 840 18.69 4.11 -23.99
C PRO A 840 19.19 5.50 -24.42
N THR A 841 19.48 5.66 -25.72
CA THR A 841 19.96 6.91 -26.34
C THR A 841 18.84 7.86 -26.78
N SER A 842 17.56 7.50 -26.60
CA SER A 842 16.46 8.39 -26.97
C SER A 842 16.53 9.72 -26.20
N PRO A 843 16.27 10.88 -26.86
CA PRO A 843 16.44 12.20 -26.24
C PRO A 843 15.49 12.38 -25.06
N VAL A 844 16.00 12.96 -23.98
CA VAL A 844 15.25 13.12 -22.72
C VAL A 844 13.98 13.97 -22.92
N GLN A 845 14.08 15.06 -23.68
CA GLN A 845 12.91 15.91 -23.94
C GLN A 845 11.81 15.18 -24.72
N SER A 846 12.19 14.33 -25.68
CA SER A 846 11.23 13.56 -26.48
C SER A 846 10.48 12.54 -25.64
N ILE A 847 11.15 11.81 -24.72
CA ILE A 847 10.47 10.84 -23.84
C ILE A 847 9.56 11.53 -22.81
N LEU A 848 9.93 12.71 -22.31
CA LEU A 848 9.10 13.51 -21.40
C LEU A 848 7.85 14.00 -22.13
N SER A 849 8.00 14.56 -23.32
CA SER A 849 6.89 15.01 -24.16
C SER A 849 5.95 13.86 -24.52
N GLU A 850 6.49 12.70 -24.92
CA GLU A 850 5.69 11.56 -25.37
C GLU A 850 4.87 10.92 -24.24
N THR A 851 5.45 10.86 -23.03
CA THR A 851 4.75 10.43 -21.81
C THR A 851 3.80 11.48 -21.23
N GLY A 852 4.03 12.76 -21.53
CA GLY A 852 3.41 13.89 -20.85
C GLY A 852 3.85 14.02 -19.38
N GLU A 853 4.99 13.45 -19.00
CA GLU A 853 5.56 13.57 -17.65
C GLU A 853 6.62 14.67 -17.60
N TRP A 854 6.61 15.43 -16.52
CA TRP A 854 7.51 16.57 -16.35
C TRP A 854 8.87 16.09 -15.87
N SER A 855 9.93 16.82 -16.24
CA SER A 855 11.25 16.59 -15.65
C SER A 855 11.17 16.73 -14.12
N LEU A 856 12.06 16.05 -13.39
CA LEU A 856 12.05 16.10 -11.93
C LEU A 856 12.24 17.53 -11.41
N GLU A 857 12.95 18.39 -12.14
CA GLU A 857 13.09 19.81 -11.80
C GLU A 857 11.76 20.56 -11.85
N PHE A 858 11.06 20.51 -12.98
CA PHE A 858 9.74 21.14 -13.14
C PHE A 858 8.75 20.59 -12.12
N ARG A 859 8.81 19.28 -11.88
CA ARG A 859 7.95 18.60 -10.91
C ARG A 859 8.21 19.08 -9.48
N ARG A 860 9.46 19.26 -9.07
CA ARG A 860 9.81 19.82 -7.75
C ARG A 860 9.29 21.25 -7.59
N LYS A 861 9.50 22.11 -8.60
CA LYS A 861 9.02 23.51 -8.58
C LYS A 861 7.49 23.57 -8.47
N LEU A 862 6.77 22.74 -9.23
CA LEU A 862 5.32 22.61 -9.10
C LEU A 862 4.90 22.26 -7.67
N LEU A 863 5.52 21.24 -7.07
CA LEU A 863 5.19 20.76 -5.73
C LEU A 863 5.51 21.81 -4.65
N ILE A 864 6.58 22.59 -4.83
CA ILE A 864 6.92 23.74 -3.99
C ILE A 864 5.81 24.80 -4.06
N CYS A 865 5.40 25.23 -5.27
CA CYS A 865 4.32 26.22 -5.42
C CYS A 865 2.99 25.69 -4.83
N ARG A 866 2.68 24.40 -5.02
CA ARG A 866 1.48 23.78 -4.42
C ARG A 866 1.52 23.80 -2.89
N TYR A 867 2.68 23.53 -2.31
CA TYR A 867 2.85 23.59 -0.86
C TYR A 867 2.66 25.02 -0.35
N ALA A 868 3.24 26.01 -1.01
CA ALA A 868 3.08 27.42 -0.63
C ALA A 868 1.63 27.90 -0.72
N ILE A 869 0.91 27.55 -1.79
CA ILE A 869 -0.54 27.83 -1.94
C ILE A 869 -1.34 27.19 -0.81
N LYS A 870 -1.03 25.93 -0.45
CA LYS A 870 -1.67 25.24 0.68
C LYS A 870 -1.44 26.00 1.99
N VAL A 871 -0.19 26.36 2.29
CA VAL A 871 0.16 27.09 3.53
C VAL A 871 -0.52 28.47 3.57
N ALA A 872 -0.53 29.20 2.45
CA ALA A 872 -1.18 30.51 2.36
C ALA A 872 -2.70 30.42 2.55
N SER A 873 -3.33 29.32 2.11
CA SER A 873 -4.77 29.11 2.22
C SER A 873 -5.26 28.79 3.64
N ILE A 874 -4.39 28.59 4.62
CA ILE A 874 -4.80 28.20 5.97
C ILE A 874 -4.28 29.26 6.94
N LYS A 875 -5.21 29.94 7.64
CA LYS A 875 -4.90 31.07 8.54
C LYS A 875 -3.87 30.68 9.61
N ASN A 876 -4.17 29.64 10.39
CA ASN A 876 -3.35 29.18 11.52
C ASN A 876 -2.40 28.04 11.09
N HIS A 877 -1.78 28.14 9.91
CA HIS A 877 -0.81 27.12 9.48
C HIS A 877 0.56 27.37 10.12
N PRO A 878 1.17 26.39 10.81
CA PRO A 878 2.43 26.61 11.52
C PRO A 878 3.58 27.00 10.58
N ALA A 879 3.61 26.51 9.34
CA ALA A 879 4.65 26.89 8.36
C ALA A 879 4.46 28.31 7.76
N ARG A 880 3.36 29.02 8.07
CA ARG A 880 3.12 30.38 7.54
C ARG A 880 4.20 31.35 8.01
N GLU A 881 4.59 31.25 9.28
CA GLU A 881 5.68 32.03 9.91
C GLU A 881 7.07 31.74 9.31
N ILE A 882 7.24 30.61 8.61
CA ILE A 882 8.52 30.23 7.97
C ILE A 882 8.63 30.84 6.57
N ILE A 883 7.51 30.89 5.84
CA ILE A 883 7.47 31.24 4.42
C ILE A 883 7.10 32.71 4.22
N PHE A 884 6.06 33.20 4.89
CA PHE A 884 5.44 34.51 4.63
C PHE A 884 5.75 35.54 5.73
N ASN A 885 6.85 35.37 6.45
CA ASN A 885 7.33 36.32 7.44
C ASN A 885 8.11 37.46 6.76
N CYS A 886 8.23 38.63 7.40
CA CYS A 886 9.02 39.76 6.90
C CYS A 886 10.49 39.39 6.63
N ARG A 887 11.05 38.46 7.42
CA ARG A 887 12.37 37.86 7.19
C ARG A 887 12.22 36.35 7.03
N PRO A 888 11.90 35.84 5.83
CA PRO A 888 11.75 34.41 5.60
C PRO A 888 13.06 33.66 5.82
N THR A 889 12.93 32.43 6.28
CA THR A 889 14.07 31.52 6.47
C THR A 889 14.68 31.12 5.13
N LYS A 890 15.85 30.47 5.11
CA LYS A 890 16.43 29.96 3.85
C LYS A 890 15.45 29.12 3.00
N ILE A 891 14.69 28.25 3.64
CA ILE A 891 13.64 27.46 2.98
C ILE A 891 12.50 28.36 2.52
N GLY A 892 12.04 29.27 3.38
CA GLY A 892 11.00 30.25 3.04
C GLY A 892 11.35 31.06 1.80
N ARG A 893 12.56 31.63 1.74
CA ARG A 893 13.11 32.36 0.59
C ARG A 893 13.15 31.48 -0.66
N HIS A 894 13.61 30.24 -0.56
CA HIS A 894 13.61 29.32 -1.71
C HIS A 894 12.20 29.06 -2.26
N ILE A 895 11.21 28.93 -1.38
CA ILE A 895 9.81 28.74 -1.76
C ILE A 895 9.25 30.00 -2.43
N LEU A 896 9.44 31.17 -1.83
CA LEU A 896 9.00 32.46 -2.40
C LEU A 896 9.65 32.74 -3.75
N ASN A 897 10.97 32.58 -3.87
CA ASN A 897 11.68 32.76 -5.14
C ASN A 897 11.16 31.80 -6.23
N THR A 898 10.68 30.61 -5.85
CA THR A 898 10.10 29.66 -6.80
C THR A 898 8.70 30.10 -7.26
N LEU A 899 7.90 30.70 -6.37
CA LEU A 899 6.61 31.30 -6.70
C LEU A 899 6.78 32.49 -7.65
N GLU A 900 7.67 33.42 -7.33
CA GLU A 900 7.97 34.59 -8.14
C GLU A 900 8.42 34.20 -9.56
N LYS A 901 9.37 33.28 -9.67
CA LYS A 901 9.83 32.75 -10.96
C LYS A 901 8.74 32.03 -11.77
N SER A 902 7.68 31.58 -11.11
CA SER A 902 6.55 30.94 -11.79
C SER A 902 5.46 31.92 -12.22
N GLY A 903 5.54 33.19 -11.83
CA GLY A 903 4.49 34.19 -12.08
C GLY A 903 3.24 33.99 -11.23
N ILE A 904 3.33 33.23 -10.13
CA ILE A 904 2.18 32.95 -9.26
C ILE A 904 2.11 34.00 -8.15
N THR A 905 1.07 34.82 -8.21
CA THR A 905 0.72 35.75 -7.13
C THR A 905 -0.27 35.11 -6.18
N ILE A 906 0.01 35.14 -4.88
CA ILE A 906 -0.91 34.66 -3.85
C ILE A 906 -1.86 35.80 -3.46
N PRO A 907 -3.17 35.68 -3.71
CA PRO A 907 -4.11 36.71 -3.36
C PRO A 907 -4.32 36.79 -1.84
N PRO A 908 -4.56 38.00 -1.29
CA PRO A 908 -4.68 38.22 0.15
C PRO A 908 -5.88 37.49 0.78
N ASN A 909 -6.95 37.25 0.01
CA ASN A 909 -8.19 36.61 0.45
C ASN A 909 -8.27 35.09 0.20
N LEU A 910 -7.13 34.40 0.02
CA LEU A 910 -7.08 32.95 -0.28
C LEU A 910 -7.51 32.01 0.88
N LEU A 911 -7.84 32.56 2.05
CA LEU A 911 -8.07 31.79 3.26
C LEU A 911 -9.26 30.84 3.12
N LYS A 912 -9.04 29.55 3.40
CA LYS A 912 -10.10 28.60 3.73
C LYS A 912 -10.69 29.02 5.07
N LYS A 913 -12.01 29.17 5.13
CA LYS A 913 -12.71 29.35 6.40
C LYS A 913 -12.71 28.04 7.19
N SER A 914 -12.62 28.16 8.51
CA SER A 914 -13.02 27.11 9.44
C SER A 914 -14.53 26.94 9.39
N PHE A 915 -15.01 25.74 9.72
CA PHE A 915 -16.43 25.52 9.98
C PHE A 915 -16.81 26.26 11.26
N ASP A 916 -17.34 27.49 11.11
CA ASP A 916 -17.83 28.30 12.23
C ASP A 916 -19.03 27.57 12.91
N ASN A 917 -19.83 26.86 12.11
CA ASN A 917 -20.91 25.98 12.57
C ASN A 917 -20.58 24.50 12.31
N PRO A 918 -21.04 23.58 13.17
CA PRO A 918 -20.83 22.15 12.99
C PRO A 918 -21.53 21.62 11.71
N PRO A 919 -20.84 20.85 10.84
CA PRO A 919 -21.40 20.37 9.56
C PRO A 919 -22.70 19.58 9.66
N TRP A 920 -22.94 18.87 10.77
CA TRP A 920 -24.15 18.08 10.98
C TRP A 920 -25.39 18.93 11.31
N LYS A 921 -25.22 20.21 11.66
CA LYS A 921 -26.34 21.17 11.82
C LYS A 921 -26.68 21.92 10.54
N CYS A 922 -25.76 22.04 9.59
CA CYS A 922 -26.04 22.72 8.33
C CYS A 922 -27.16 21.99 7.60
N SER A 923 -28.24 22.69 7.30
CA SER A 923 -29.36 22.13 6.55
C SER A 923 -28.88 21.74 5.16
N ALA A 924 -29.26 20.55 4.70
CA ALA A 924 -28.94 20.14 3.33
C ALA A 924 -29.53 21.15 2.35
N VAL A 925 -28.73 21.56 1.38
CA VAL A 925 -29.26 22.26 0.20
C VAL A 925 -30.18 21.28 -0.50
N GLN A 926 -31.46 21.61 -0.62
CA GLN A 926 -32.43 20.74 -1.27
C GLN A 926 -32.15 20.76 -2.77
N CYS A 927 -31.68 19.63 -3.31
CA CYS A 927 -31.37 19.49 -4.72
C CYS A 927 -32.26 18.42 -5.36
N SER A 928 -32.82 18.70 -6.54
CA SER A 928 -33.50 17.69 -7.37
C SER A 928 -32.71 17.38 -8.65
N LEU A 929 -32.65 16.09 -8.97
CA LEU A 929 -32.05 15.53 -10.18
C LEU A 929 -33.08 14.77 -11.03
N GLU A 930 -34.38 15.04 -10.82
CA GLU A 930 -35.50 14.38 -11.53
C GLU A 930 -35.31 14.39 -13.06
N MET A 931 -34.74 15.45 -13.61
CA MET A 931 -34.54 15.60 -15.06
C MET A 931 -33.35 14.78 -15.62
N LYS A 932 -32.59 14.07 -14.78
CA LYS A 932 -31.41 13.29 -15.20
C LYS A 932 -31.75 11.87 -15.71
N ILE A 933 -33.00 11.43 -15.58
CA ILE A 933 -33.43 10.05 -15.85
C ILE A 933 -33.18 9.65 -17.32
N PHE A 934 -33.12 10.61 -18.25
CA PHE A 934 -32.95 10.37 -19.68
C PHE A 934 -31.52 10.67 -20.17
N LYS A 935 -30.93 9.77 -20.97
CA LYS A 935 -29.65 10.03 -21.65
C LYS A 935 -29.86 11.08 -22.75
N ARG A 936 -29.05 12.14 -22.75
CA ARG A 936 -29.09 13.26 -23.72
C ARG A 936 -29.17 12.85 -25.20
N ALA A 937 -28.58 11.71 -25.58
CA ALA A 937 -28.50 11.27 -26.97
C ALA A 937 -29.75 10.52 -27.47
N SER A 938 -30.71 10.21 -26.61
CA SER A 938 -31.83 9.31 -26.92
C SER A 938 -33.22 9.93 -26.83
N VAL A 939 -33.33 11.25 -26.58
CA VAL A 939 -34.62 11.93 -26.34
C VAL A 939 -34.68 13.28 -27.08
N PRO A 940 -35.78 13.59 -27.81
CA PRO A 940 -35.95 14.88 -28.47
C PRO A 940 -36.00 16.08 -27.50
N THR A 941 -35.56 17.25 -27.96
CA THR A 941 -35.56 18.50 -27.16
C THR A 941 -36.96 18.86 -26.63
N SER A 942 -38.01 18.62 -27.42
CA SER A 942 -39.41 18.86 -27.04
C SER A 942 -39.84 18.06 -25.81
N ALA A 943 -39.36 16.82 -25.66
CA ALA A 943 -39.65 15.99 -24.50
C ALA A 943 -38.96 16.51 -23.23
N PHE A 944 -37.76 17.08 -23.33
CA PHE A 944 -37.10 17.77 -22.20
C PHE A 944 -37.81 19.06 -21.82
N GLN A 945 -38.29 19.84 -22.80
CA GLN A 945 -39.09 21.04 -22.54
C GLN A 945 -40.43 20.70 -21.87
N GLN A 946 -41.07 19.60 -22.29
CA GLN A 946 -42.28 19.09 -21.63
C GLN A 946 -41.98 18.64 -20.20
N LEU A 947 -40.95 17.83 -19.99
CA LEU A 947 -40.54 17.39 -18.65
C LEU A 947 -40.16 18.58 -17.75
N PHE A 948 -39.55 19.61 -18.31
CA PHE A 948 -39.26 20.87 -17.63
C PHE A 948 -40.57 21.55 -17.20
N ARG A 949 -41.54 21.73 -18.11
CA ARG A 949 -42.86 22.30 -17.78
C ARG A 949 -43.57 21.50 -16.70
N GLU A 950 -43.57 20.17 -16.79
CA GLU A 950 -44.13 19.28 -15.76
C GLU A 950 -43.42 19.44 -14.41
N THR A 951 -42.09 19.53 -14.41
CA THR A 951 -41.30 19.71 -13.20
C THR A 951 -41.56 21.07 -12.55
N ILE A 952 -41.57 22.15 -13.33
CA ILE A 952 -41.84 23.51 -12.85
C ILE A 952 -43.29 23.66 -12.37
N ASN A 953 -44.26 23.01 -13.01
CA ASN A 953 -45.65 22.99 -12.56
C ASN A 953 -45.80 22.40 -11.14
N LYS A 954 -44.92 21.50 -10.70
CA LYS A 954 -44.92 21.02 -9.29
C LYS A 954 -44.53 22.09 -8.28
N TYR A 955 -43.90 23.18 -8.72
CA TYR A 955 -43.40 24.28 -7.89
C TYR A 955 -44.13 25.60 -8.19
N GLN A 956 -45.44 25.53 -8.49
CA GLN A 956 -46.27 26.73 -8.63
C GLN A 956 -46.15 27.63 -7.38
N GLY A 957 -45.94 28.93 -7.61
CA GLY A 957 -45.74 29.94 -6.56
C GLY A 957 -44.29 30.07 -6.05
N PHE A 958 -43.31 29.40 -6.66
CA PHE A 958 -41.89 29.66 -6.41
C PHE A 958 -41.36 30.74 -7.35
N SER A 959 -40.54 31.65 -6.85
CA SER A 959 -39.77 32.59 -7.67
C SER A 959 -38.59 31.87 -8.35
N HIS A 960 -38.37 32.09 -9.64
CA HIS A 960 -37.35 31.39 -10.42
C HIS A 960 -36.10 32.26 -10.60
N ILE A 961 -34.93 31.68 -10.35
CA ILE A 961 -33.63 32.28 -10.65
C ILE A 961 -32.84 31.29 -11.49
N TYR A 962 -32.51 31.67 -12.72
CA TYR A 962 -31.62 30.90 -13.59
C TYR A 962 -30.19 31.39 -13.38
N THR A 963 -29.24 30.47 -13.33
CA THR A 963 -27.82 30.78 -13.12
C THR A 963 -26.96 30.04 -14.12
N ASP A 964 -26.01 30.75 -14.73
CA ASP A 964 -24.99 30.13 -15.55
C ASP A 964 -23.63 30.86 -15.42
N ALA A 965 -22.57 30.21 -15.87
CA ALA A 965 -21.24 30.78 -15.97
C ALA A 965 -20.57 30.40 -17.28
N SER A 966 -19.75 31.31 -17.82
CA SER A 966 -18.99 31.10 -19.04
C SER A 966 -17.53 31.46 -18.83
N LYS A 967 -16.60 30.81 -19.54
CA LYS A 967 -15.16 31.05 -19.38
C LYS A 967 -14.50 31.46 -20.68
N SER A 968 -13.77 32.59 -20.65
CA SER A 968 -12.84 33.00 -21.70
C SER A 968 -11.38 32.81 -21.25
N ASN A 969 -10.44 33.23 -22.10
CA ASN A 969 -9.01 33.27 -21.73
C ASN A 969 -8.70 34.33 -20.66
N ASN A 970 -9.52 35.39 -20.57
CA ASN A 970 -9.24 36.59 -19.78
C ASN A 970 -10.10 36.73 -18.52
N ALA A 971 -11.24 36.04 -18.43
CA ALA A 971 -12.12 36.08 -17.27
C ALA A 971 -13.07 34.89 -17.24
N VAL A 972 -13.79 34.74 -16.13
CA VAL A 972 -14.98 33.87 -16.04
C VAL A 972 -16.18 34.79 -15.82
N GLY A 973 -17.15 34.73 -16.71
CA GLY A 973 -18.39 35.49 -16.68
C GLY A 973 -19.48 34.72 -15.96
N ILE A 974 -20.37 35.45 -15.30
CA ILE A 974 -21.48 34.91 -14.52
C ILE A 974 -22.76 35.64 -14.95
N GLY A 975 -23.79 34.87 -15.26
CA GLY A 975 -25.13 35.36 -15.61
C GLY A 975 -26.17 34.87 -14.62
N LEU A 976 -27.03 35.77 -14.16
CA LEU A 976 -28.24 35.41 -13.42
C LEU A 976 -29.44 36.09 -14.05
N LEU A 977 -30.53 35.33 -14.18
CA LEU A 977 -31.81 35.85 -14.61
C LEU A 977 -32.86 35.56 -13.53
N SER A 978 -33.44 36.63 -12.99
CA SER A 978 -34.64 36.60 -12.14
C SER A 978 -35.83 37.12 -12.95
N SER A 979 -37.06 36.85 -12.51
CA SER A 979 -38.30 37.16 -13.25
C SER A 979 -38.41 38.59 -13.81
N HIS A 980 -37.74 39.58 -13.19
CA HIS A 980 -37.79 40.99 -13.59
C HIS A 980 -36.42 41.67 -13.71
N SER A 981 -35.31 40.94 -13.56
CA SER A 981 -33.97 41.55 -13.53
C SER A 981 -32.88 40.58 -13.96
N SER A 982 -31.92 41.09 -14.74
CA SER A 982 -30.70 40.38 -15.12
C SER A 982 -29.51 40.93 -14.33
N TYR A 983 -28.62 40.04 -13.90
CA TYR A 983 -27.40 40.41 -13.19
C TYR A 983 -26.21 39.74 -13.86
N THR A 984 -25.13 40.51 -14.03
CA THR A 984 -23.87 40.02 -14.58
C THR A 984 -22.73 40.30 -13.62
N TYR A 985 -21.81 39.35 -13.52
CA TYR A 985 -20.59 39.49 -12.73
C TYR A 985 -19.42 38.87 -13.46
N THR A 986 -18.20 39.29 -13.11
CA THR A 986 -16.98 38.67 -13.63
C THR A 986 -16.10 38.15 -12.50
N LEU A 987 -15.30 37.14 -12.82
CA LEU A 987 -14.30 36.53 -11.96
C LEU A 987 -12.94 36.58 -12.66
N PRO A 988 -11.82 36.57 -11.91
CA PRO A 988 -10.50 36.56 -12.50
C PRO A 988 -10.25 35.33 -13.40
N HIS A 989 -9.39 35.47 -14.42
CA HIS A 989 -9.08 34.40 -15.40
C HIS A 989 -8.55 33.09 -14.79
N ASN A 990 -7.96 33.16 -13.59
CA ASN A 990 -7.42 32.01 -12.88
C ASN A 990 -8.51 31.10 -12.29
N CYS A 991 -9.76 31.58 -12.15
CA CYS A 991 -10.90 30.80 -11.68
C CYS A 991 -11.33 29.74 -12.69
N THR A 992 -11.78 28.58 -12.20
CA THR A 992 -12.37 27.52 -13.04
C THR A 992 -13.84 27.82 -13.35
N ILE A 993 -14.36 27.18 -14.41
CA ILE A 993 -15.79 27.24 -14.74
C ILE A 993 -16.66 26.78 -13.56
N PHE A 994 -16.23 25.73 -12.86
CA PHE A 994 -16.86 25.23 -11.65
C PHE A 994 -16.98 26.29 -10.55
N THR A 995 -15.93 27.09 -10.34
CA THR A 995 -16.00 28.22 -9.39
C THR A 995 -16.99 29.29 -9.88
N GLY A 996 -17.04 29.54 -11.20
CA GLY A 996 -18.03 30.42 -11.81
C GLY A 996 -19.46 29.98 -11.54
N GLU A 997 -19.77 28.71 -11.83
CA GLU A 997 -21.09 28.12 -11.59
C GLU A 997 -21.49 28.18 -10.11
N LEU A 998 -20.57 27.85 -9.18
CA LEU A 998 -20.80 28.00 -7.75
C LEU A 998 -20.99 29.46 -7.32
N ALA A 999 -20.25 30.39 -7.93
CA ALA A 999 -20.39 31.81 -7.64
C ALA A 999 -21.73 32.36 -8.13
N ALA A 1000 -22.21 31.88 -9.28
CA ALA A 1000 -23.55 32.17 -9.79
C ALA A 1000 -24.63 31.70 -8.81
N ILE A 1001 -24.54 30.45 -8.33
CA ILE A 1001 -25.45 29.93 -7.30
C ILE A 1001 -25.33 30.76 -6.01
N TYR A 1002 -24.12 31.05 -5.54
CA TYR A 1002 -23.93 31.88 -4.34
C TYR A 1002 -24.59 33.26 -4.48
N LYS A 1003 -24.47 33.90 -5.65
CA LYS A 1003 -25.15 35.17 -5.94
C LYS A 1003 -26.66 35.03 -5.97
N ALA A 1004 -27.20 33.92 -6.47
CA ALA A 1004 -28.64 33.65 -6.39
C ALA A 1004 -29.11 33.56 -4.94
N PHE A 1005 -28.36 32.90 -4.05
CA PHE A 1005 -28.68 32.90 -2.61
C PHE A 1005 -28.63 34.30 -2.00
N GLN A 1006 -27.67 35.15 -2.39
CA GLN A 1006 -27.62 36.54 -1.92
C GLN A 1006 -28.81 37.38 -2.43
N LEU A 1007 -29.27 37.16 -3.67
CA LEU A 1007 -30.48 37.81 -4.19
C LEU A 1007 -31.72 37.37 -3.42
N ILE A 1008 -31.80 36.08 -3.07
CA ILE A 1008 -32.88 35.54 -2.24
C ILE A 1008 -32.85 36.13 -0.83
N GLU A 1009 -31.67 36.39 -0.26
CA GLU A 1009 -31.54 37.03 1.06
C GLU A 1009 -32.25 38.39 1.09
N THR A 1010 -32.09 39.20 0.05
CA THR A 1010 -32.71 40.53 -0.09
C THR A 1010 -34.13 40.52 -0.64
N SER A 1011 -34.63 39.39 -1.18
CA SER A 1011 -35.97 39.32 -1.77
C SER A 1011 -37.07 39.14 -0.70
N GLU A 1012 -38.30 39.55 -1.00
CA GLU A 1012 -39.46 39.30 -0.13
C GLU A 1012 -40.04 37.87 -0.32
N ASN A 1013 -39.63 37.19 -1.39
CA ASN A 1013 -40.13 35.87 -1.76
C ASN A 1013 -39.73 34.80 -0.74
N GLN A 1014 -40.72 34.11 -0.17
CA GLN A 1014 -40.50 33.01 0.77
C GLN A 1014 -40.16 31.69 0.09
N LYS A 1015 -40.61 31.46 -1.15
CA LYS A 1015 -40.38 30.22 -1.91
C LYS A 1015 -39.58 30.53 -3.16
N ASN A 1016 -38.37 29.95 -3.27
CA ASN A 1016 -37.42 30.26 -4.32
C ASN A 1016 -36.85 29.00 -4.97
N LEU A 1017 -36.71 29.03 -6.29
CA LEU A 1017 -36.20 27.97 -7.13
C LEU A 1017 -34.94 28.45 -7.86
N ILE A 1018 -33.82 27.76 -7.67
CA ILE A 1018 -32.59 28.02 -8.41
C ILE A 1018 -32.44 26.94 -9.48
N LEU A 1019 -32.39 27.38 -10.73
CA LEU A 1019 -32.28 26.54 -11.92
C LEU A 1019 -30.87 26.67 -12.49
N THR A 1020 -30.13 25.57 -12.50
CA THR A 1020 -28.74 25.54 -12.99
C THR A 1020 -28.47 24.29 -13.81
N ASP A 1021 -27.66 24.41 -14.84
CA ASP A 1021 -27.18 23.27 -15.62
C ASP A 1021 -25.89 22.64 -15.09
N SER A 1022 -25.31 23.23 -14.04
CA SER A 1022 -24.12 22.71 -13.37
C SER A 1022 -24.45 21.52 -12.47
N PHE A 1023 -24.43 20.33 -13.06
CA PHE A 1023 -24.52 19.08 -12.30
C PHE A 1023 -23.40 18.96 -11.27
N SER A 1024 -22.19 19.42 -11.63
CA SER A 1024 -21.02 19.33 -10.77
C SER A 1024 -21.15 20.20 -9.51
N SER A 1025 -21.72 21.41 -9.63
CA SER A 1025 -21.99 22.29 -8.49
C SER A 1025 -23.05 21.71 -7.56
N ILE A 1026 -24.15 21.17 -8.11
CA ILE A 1026 -25.19 20.51 -7.32
C ILE A 1026 -24.61 19.31 -6.55
N GLN A 1027 -23.84 18.45 -7.23
CA GLN A 1027 -23.22 17.29 -6.59
C GLN A 1027 -22.25 17.72 -5.48
N ALA A 1028 -21.51 18.81 -5.68
CA ALA A 1028 -20.58 19.31 -4.69
C ALA A 1028 -21.28 19.95 -3.46
N LEU A 1029 -22.43 20.62 -3.66
CA LEU A 1029 -23.23 21.21 -2.57
C LEU A 1029 -23.86 20.17 -1.64
N GLN A 1030 -24.06 18.94 -2.12
CA GLN A 1030 -24.53 17.81 -1.31
C GLN A 1030 -23.49 17.34 -0.27
N ASP A 1031 -22.19 17.64 -0.47
CA ASP A 1031 -21.13 17.34 0.50
C ASP A 1031 -21.06 18.41 1.61
N ARG A 1032 -21.60 18.08 2.80
CA ARG A 1032 -21.56 19.00 3.96
C ARG A 1032 -20.17 19.14 4.60
N PHE A 1033 -19.20 18.29 4.25
CA PHE A 1033 -17.83 18.36 4.76
C PHE A 1033 -16.84 18.98 3.75
N SER A 1034 -17.35 19.58 2.67
CA SER A 1034 -16.54 20.21 1.64
C SER A 1034 -15.63 21.30 2.22
N ASP A 1035 -14.37 21.30 1.77
CA ASP A 1035 -13.37 22.32 2.10
C ASP A 1035 -13.41 23.51 1.12
N HIS A 1036 -14.37 23.52 0.18
CA HIS A 1036 -14.47 24.59 -0.82
C HIS A 1036 -15.12 25.84 -0.20
N PRO A 1037 -14.46 27.02 -0.24
CA PRO A 1037 -14.96 28.21 0.44
C PRO A 1037 -16.36 28.66 0.01
N LEU A 1038 -16.70 28.57 -1.29
CA LEU A 1038 -18.05 28.94 -1.77
C LEU A 1038 -19.12 27.96 -1.31
N ILE A 1039 -18.81 26.66 -1.23
CA ILE A 1039 -19.79 25.65 -0.81
C ILE A 1039 -20.17 25.89 0.66
N GLN A 1040 -19.18 26.16 1.50
CA GLN A 1040 -19.42 26.53 2.91
C GLN A 1040 -20.23 27.81 3.03
N LYS A 1041 -19.94 28.85 2.24
CA LYS A 1041 -20.73 30.09 2.21
C LYS A 1041 -22.18 29.83 1.81
N ILE A 1042 -22.42 29.04 0.75
CA ILE A 1042 -23.76 28.67 0.30
C ILE A 1042 -24.50 27.86 1.37
N GLN A 1043 -23.86 26.86 1.98
CA GLN A 1043 -24.48 26.02 3.02
C GLN A 1043 -24.84 26.82 4.28
N ASN A 1044 -23.97 27.74 4.70
CA ASN A 1044 -24.25 28.64 5.82
C ASN A 1044 -25.41 29.58 5.49
N LEU A 1045 -25.39 30.21 4.32
CA LEU A 1045 -26.45 31.11 3.88
C LEU A 1045 -27.79 30.38 3.72
N ASN A 1046 -27.80 29.18 3.16
CA ASN A 1046 -28.96 28.29 3.11
C ASN A 1046 -29.54 28.02 4.50
N THR A 1047 -28.68 27.76 5.49
CA THR A 1047 -29.10 27.51 6.87
C THR A 1047 -29.71 28.77 7.50
N THR A 1048 -29.12 29.95 7.26
CA THR A 1048 -29.67 31.24 7.74
C THR A 1048 -31.03 31.54 7.10
N LEU A 1049 -31.15 31.38 5.79
CA LEU A 1049 -32.39 31.68 5.05
C LEU A 1049 -33.52 30.71 5.40
N LEU A 1050 -33.23 29.42 5.60
CA LEU A 1050 -34.21 28.46 6.09
C LEU A 1050 -34.74 28.83 7.48
N ARG A 1051 -33.87 29.38 8.36
CA ARG A 1051 -34.29 29.86 9.69
C ARG A 1051 -35.15 31.12 9.61
N SER A 1052 -34.98 31.95 8.58
CA SER A 1052 -35.82 33.12 8.32
C SER A 1052 -37.11 32.79 7.55
N GLY A 1053 -37.47 31.51 7.39
CA GLY A 1053 -38.69 31.07 6.71
C GLY A 1053 -38.59 30.89 5.20
N LYS A 1054 -37.43 31.18 4.58
CA LYS A 1054 -37.25 31.09 3.13
C LYS A 1054 -36.92 29.66 2.69
N LEU A 1055 -37.80 29.06 1.90
CA LEU A 1055 -37.62 27.76 1.29
C LEU A 1055 -36.90 27.88 -0.06
N ILE A 1056 -35.78 27.17 -0.19
CA ILE A 1056 -34.93 27.21 -1.39
C ILE A 1056 -34.74 25.81 -1.93
N LYS A 1057 -35.00 25.63 -3.23
CA LYS A 1057 -34.76 24.36 -3.93
C LYS A 1057 -33.90 24.58 -5.18
N LEU A 1058 -32.85 23.80 -5.31
CA LEU A 1058 -32.00 23.75 -6.50
C LEU A 1058 -32.47 22.64 -7.42
N ILE A 1059 -32.67 22.94 -8.69
CA ILE A 1059 -33.03 21.95 -9.71
C ILE A 1059 -31.97 21.96 -10.80
N TRP A 1060 -31.44 20.78 -11.09
CA TRP A 1060 -30.58 20.59 -12.26
C TRP A 1060 -31.42 20.59 -13.54
N ILE A 1061 -31.04 21.40 -14.50
CA ILE A 1061 -31.63 21.43 -15.84
C ILE A 1061 -30.59 21.11 -16.91
N PRO A 1062 -30.97 20.49 -18.05
CA PRO A 1062 -30.02 20.22 -19.11
C PRO A 1062 -29.66 21.49 -19.89
N SER A 1063 -28.36 21.75 -20.06
CA SER A 1063 -27.87 22.82 -20.95
C SER A 1063 -28.24 22.59 -22.44
N HIS A 1064 -28.43 23.69 -23.17
CA HIS A 1064 -28.69 23.75 -24.63
C HIS A 1064 -29.93 22.98 -25.11
N MET A 1065 -31.00 22.99 -24.32
CA MET A 1065 -32.27 22.31 -24.64
C MET A 1065 -33.42 23.29 -24.93
N GLY A 1066 -33.11 24.55 -25.24
CA GLY A 1066 -34.14 25.55 -25.58
C GLY A 1066 -35.06 25.86 -24.40
N ILE A 1067 -34.50 25.93 -23.18
CA ILE A 1067 -35.18 26.46 -21.99
C ILE A 1067 -34.84 27.94 -21.92
N ASP A 1068 -35.78 28.81 -22.28
CA ASP A 1068 -35.52 30.25 -22.51
C ASP A 1068 -34.74 30.91 -21.37
N GLY A 1069 -35.12 30.68 -20.11
CA GLY A 1069 -34.42 31.26 -18.96
C GLY A 1069 -32.96 30.79 -18.78
N ASN A 1070 -32.65 29.55 -19.15
CA ASN A 1070 -31.28 29.02 -19.09
C ASN A 1070 -30.43 29.54 -20.25
N GLU A 1071 -30.99 29.56 -21.47
CA GLU A 1071 -30.29 30.11 -22.64
C GLU A 1071 -29.99 31.61 -22.45
N GLU A 1072 -30.90 32.34 -21.80
CA GLU A 1072 -30.68 33.75 -21.48
C GLU A 1072 -29.65 33.95 -20.36
N ALA A 1073 -29.61 33.08 -19.34
CA ALA A 1073 -28.54 33.09 -18.35
C ALA A 1073 -27.15 32.81 -18.96
N ASP A 1074 -27.05 31.87 -19.92
CA ASP A 1074 -25.82 31.59 -20.68
C ASP A 1074 -25.39 32.78 -21.55
N LYS A 1075 -26.34 33.43 -22.23
CA LYS A 1075 -26.06 34.69 -22.96
C LYS A 1075 -25.55 35.78 -22.03
N LEU A 1076 -26.18 36.00 -20.89
CA LEU A 1076 -25.75 36.98 -19.89
C LEU A 1076 -24.33 36.67 -19.37
N ALA A 1077 -24.03 35.40 -19.11
CA ALA A 1077 -22.69 34.97 -18.71
C ALA A 1077 -21.65 35.28 -19.80
N LYS A 1078 -21.98 35.08 -21.08
CA LYS A 1078 -21.11 35.44 -22.22
C LYS A 1078 -20.97 36.96 -22.39
N LEU A 1079 -22.07 37.72 -22.27
CA LEU A 1079 -22.06 39.18 -22.37
C LEU A 1079 -21.20 39.84 -21.28
N SER A 1080 -21.21 39.27 -20.06
CA SER A 1080 -20.38 39.76 -18.95
C SER A 1080 -18.87 39.70 -19.25
N LEU A 1081 -18.44 38.82 -20.15
CA LEU A 1081 -17.04 38.71 -20.57
C LEU A 1081 -16.64 39.81 -21.57
N GLN A 1082 -17.61 40.44 -22.23
CA GLN A 1082 -17.40 41.51 -23.20
C GLN A 1082 -17.58 42.90 -22.57
N ASN A 1083 -18.39 42.99 -21.50
CA ASN A 1083 -18.67 44.25 -20.83
C ASN A 1083 -17.69 44.56 -19.69
N TYR A 1084 -16.84 45.57 -19.88
CA TYR A 1084 -15.88 46.03 -18.86
C TYR A 1084 -16.54 46.63 -17.60
N GLN A 1085 -17.84 46.96 -17.64
CA GLN A 1085 -18.57 47.51 -16.50
C GLN A 1085 -19.12 46.43 -15.54
N SER A 1086 -19.09 45.15 -15.91
CA SER A 1086 -19.60 44.07 -15.03
C SER A 1086 -18.73 43.94 -13.76
N PRO A 1087 -19.30 43.96 -12.54
CA PRO A 1087 -18.53 43.96 -11.30
C PRO A 1087 -17.63 42.73 -11.15
N LEU A 1088 -16.34 42.97 -10.85
CA LEU A 1088 -15.36 41.93 -10.58
C LEU A 1088 -15.51 41.39 -9.15
N LEU A 1089 -15.88 40.12 -9.03
CA LEU A 1089 -15.93 39.43 -7.75
C LEU A 1089 -14.53 38.97 -7.35
N SER A 1090 -14.04 39.48 -6.21
CA SER A 1090 -12.77 39.01 -5.63
C SER A 1090 -12.96 37.68 -4.90
N ILE A 1091 -13.20 36.61 -5.68
CA ILE A 1091 -13.29 35.24 -5.18
C ILE A 1091 -12.06 34.49 -5.65
N ASN A 1092 -11.19 34.11 -4.71
CA ASN A 1092 -10.01 33.29 -4.98
C ASN A 1092 -10.10 31.98 -4.20
N THR A 1093 -10.04 30.85 -4.90
CA THR A 1093 -10.05 29.54 -4.24
C THR A 1093 -8.67 28.87 -4.34
N PRO A 1094 -8.25 28.11 -3.31
CA PRO A 1094 -6.99 27.34 -3.39
C PRO A 1094 -6.99 26.34 -4.55
N THR A 1095 -8.15 25.75 -4.87
CA THR A 1095 -8.32 24.80 -5.97
C THR A 1095 -8.07 25.44 -7.33
N ASP A 1096 -8.56 26.67 -7.54
CA ASP A 1096 -8.32 27.43 -8.77
C ASP A 1096 -6.84 27.78 -8.92
N LEU A 1097 -6.20 28.30 -7.86
CA LEU A 1097 -4.76 28.60 -7.91
C LEU A 1097 -3.90 27.35 -8.13
N LEU A 1098 -4.25 26.19 -7.56
CA LEU A 1098 -3.53 24.94 -7.82
C LEU A 1098 -3.67 24.49 -9.28
N THR A 1099 -4.83 24.74 -9.90
CA THR A 1099 -5.11 24.44 -11.30
C THR A 1099 -4.36 25.41 -12.22
N HIS A 1100 -4.42 26.70 -11.92
CA HIS A 1100 -3.69 27.75 -12.60
C HIS A 1100 -2.17 27.54 -12.52
N ASN A 1101 -1.63 27.23 -11.34
CA ASN A 1101 -0.23 26.84 -11.14
C ASN A 1101 0.19 25.69 -12.09
N LYS A 1102 -0.66 24.65 -12.22
CA LYS A 1102 -0.38 23.55 -13.16
C LYS A 1102 -0.38 24.04 -14.62
N LYS A 1103 -1.30 24.94 -14.99
CA LYS A 1103 -1.37 25.53 -16.34
C LYS A 1103 -0.12 26.37 -16.63
N LEU A 1104 0.27 27.30 -15.76
CA LEU A 1104 1.47 28.13 -15.94
C LEU A 1104 2.74 27.30 -16.14
N TRP A 1105 2.96 26.26 -15.32
CA TRP A 1105 4.13 25.39 -15.51
C TRP A 1105 4.05 24.55 -16.80
N LEU A 1106 2.84 24.20 -17.26
CA LEU A 1106 2.66 23.55 -18.56
C LEU A 1106 2.97 24.53 -19.70
N ASP A 1107 2.56 25.79 -19.58
CA ASP A 1107 2.83 26.84 -20.56
C ASP A 1107 4.33 27.11 -20.65
N ILE A 1108 5.03 27.27 -19.51
CA ILE A 1108 6.51 27.39 -19.46
C ILE A 1108 7.17 26.16 -20.10
N TRP A 1109 6.68 24.95 -19.84
CA TRP A 1109 7.23 23.74 -20.45
C TRP A 1109 6.99 23.68 -21.96
N ASN A 1110 5.81 24.11 -22.42
CA ASN A 1110 5.49 24.23 -23.84
C ASN A 1110 6.35 25.30 -24.52
N SER A 1111 6.59 26.46 -23.89
CA SER A 1111 7.52 27.47 -24.40
C SER A 1111 8.94 26.92 -24.52
N ASN A 1112 9.42 26.17 -23.53
CA ASN A 1112 10.72 25.50 -23.64
C ASN A 1112 10.74 24.46 -24.77
N TRP A 1113 9.61 23.81 -25.04
CA TRP A 1113 9.48 22.85 -26.14
C TRP A 1113 9.46 23.52 -27.51
N THR A 1114 8.77 24.66 -27.66
CA THR A 1114 8.76 25.43 -28.91
C THR A 1114 10.11 26.07 -29.21
N LEU A 1115 10.94 26.36 -28.20
CA LEU A 1115 12.30 26.87 -28.38
C LEU A 1115 13.35 25.79 -28.71
N LEU A 1116 13.05 24.50 -28.49
CA LEU A 1116 14.01 23.42 -28.78
C LEU A 1116 14.36 23.38 -30.28
N GLN A 1117 15.64 23.46 -30.61
CA GLN A 1117 16.15 23.26 -31.96
C GLN A 1117 16.55 21.78 -32.17
N ASN A 1118 16.54 21.32 -33.42
CA ASN A 1118 17.09 20.02 -33.84
C ASN A 1118 16.49 18.78 -33.12
N ASN A 1119 15.20 18.80 -32.75
CA ASN A 1119 14.49 17.65 -32.20
C ASN A 1119 13.51 17.05 -33.21
N LYS A 1120 13.70 15.78 -33.60
CA LYS A 1120 12.87 15.08 -34.59
C LYS A 1120 11.38 14.99 -34.20
N LEU A 1121 11.09 14.75 -32.92
CA LEU A 1121 9.70 14.67 -32.45
C LEU A 1121 8.98 16.02 -32.54
N LYS A 1122 9.70 17.14 -32.34
CA LYS A 1122 9.12 18.49 -32.42
C LYS A 1122 8.55 18.81 -33.80
N GLN A 1123 9.15 18.29 -34.87
CA GLN A 1123 8.64 18.45 -36.24
C GLN A 1123 7.24 17.86 -36.44
N ILE A 1124 6.87 16.86 -35.63
CA ILE A 1124 5.57 16.15 -35.68
C ILE A 1124 4.64 16.65 -34.56
N LYS A 1125 5.20 17.25 -33.51
CA LYS A 1125 4.50 17.53 -32.26
C LYS A 1125 4.85 18.91 -31.75
N THR A 1126 3.91 19.83 -31.90
CA THR A 1126 4.04 21.24 -31.50
C THR A 1126 3.84 21.46 -29.99
N GLU A 1127 3.09 20.59 -29.30
CA GLU A 1127 2.78 20.72 -27.87
C GLU A 1127 3.07 19.44 -27.07
N ASN A 1128 3.36 19.57 -25.77
CA ASN A 1128 3.63 18.43 -24.87
C ASN A 1128 2.37 17.66 -24.42
N ARG A 1129 1.54 17.22 -25.36
CA ARG A 1129 0.37 16.37 -25.06
C ARG A 1129 0.76 14.88 -25.01
N PRO A 1130 0.34 14.11 -24.00
CA PRO A 1130 0.72 12.70 -23.88
C PRO A 1130 0.18 11.87 -25.04
N PHE A 1131 1.02 11.04 -25.65
CA PHE A 1131 0.60 10.11 -26.73
C PHE A 1131 0.23 8.72 -26.18
N ILE A 1132 0.71 8.36 -24.99
CA ILE A 1132 0.47 7.05 -24.35
C ILE A 1132 -1.01 6.63 -24.35
N ALA A 1133 -1.95 7.57 -24.12
CA ALA A 1133 -3.37 7.26 -24.08
C ALA A 1133 -3.93 6.75 -25.43
N LYS A 1134 -3.41 7.25 -26.55
CA LYS A 1134 -3.80 6.83 -27.91
C LYS A 1134 -3.24 5.47 -28.31
N SER A 1135 -2.28 4.93 -27.55
CA SER A 1135 -1.66 3.61 -27.80
C SER A 1135 -2.32 2.47 -27.03
N SER A 1136 -3.39 2.73 -26.27
CA SER A 1136 -4.03 1.76 -25.37
C SER A 1136 -4.74 0.59 -26.09
N THR A 1137 -5.07 0.77 -27.37
CA THR A 1137 -5.69 -0.26 -28.24
C THR A 1137 -4.67 -1.08 -29.04
N LEU A 1138 -3.39 -0.69 -29.01
CA LEU A 1138 -2.31 -1.36 -29.74
C LEU A 1138 -1.67 -2.46 -28.91
N SER A 1139 -1.15 -3.50 -29.56
CA SER A 1139 -0.25 -4.43 -28.89
C SER A 1139 1.04 -3.73 -28.43
N ARG A 1140 1.73 -4.31 -27.46
CA ARG A 1140 2.98 -3.74 -26.90
C ARG A 1140 4.04 -3.46 -27.95
N LYS A 1141 4.22 -4.38 -28.91
CA LYS A 1141 5.19 -4.23 -30.00
C LYS A 1141 4.81 -3.07 -30.92
N GLU A 1142 3.53 -2.97 -31.29
CA GLU A 1142 3.02 -1.89 -32.14
C GLU A 1142 3.15 -0.52 -31.47
N ALA A 1143 2.82 -0.42 -30.17
CA ALA A 1143 3.01 0.82 -29.40
C ALA A 1143 4.49 1.24 -29.31
N THR A 1144 5.38 0.26 -29.16
CA THR A 1144 6.84 0.50 -29.14
C THR A 1144 7.34 1.00 -30.48
N VAL A 1145 6.95 0.33 -31.57
CA VAL A 1145 7.28 0.73 -32.95
C VAL A 1145 6.78 2.15 -33.22
N MET A 1146 5.52 2.44 -32.88
CA MET A 1146 4.94 3.76 -33.03
C MET A 1146 5.73 4.84 -32.27
N THR A 1147 6.11 4.55 -31.02
CA THR A 1147 6.91 5.50 -30.22
C THR A 1147 8.28 5.75 -30.83
N ARG A 1148 8.96 4.71 -31.32
CA ARG A 1148 10.29 4.83 -31.95
C ARG A 1148 10.25 5.63 -33.26
N LEU A 1149 9.21 5.42 -34.07
CA LEU A 1149 8.96 6.21 -35.28
C LEU A 1149 8.74 7.69 -34.95
N ARG A 1150 7.90 7.99 -33.95
CA ARG A 1150 7.60 9.35 -33.50
C ARG A 1150 8.82 10.09 -32.96
N ILE A 1151 9.59 9.42 -32.11
CA ILE A 1151 10.87 9.97 -31.61
C ILE A 1151 11.89 10.11 -32.76
N GLY A 1152 11.70 9.35 -33.84
CA GLY A 1152 12.62 9.27 -34.96
C GLY A 1152 13.86 8.46 -34.63
N HIS A 1153 13.84 7.61 -33.60
CA HIS A 1153 14.96 6.78 -33.14
C HIS A 1153 14.63 5.30 -33.36
N THR A 1154 15.02 4.76 -34.51
CA THR A 1154 14.83 3.35 -34.90
C THR A 1154 16.18 2.68 -35.17
N ARG A 1155 16.23 1.34 -35.20
CA ARG A 1155 17.48 0.63 -35.54
C ARG A 1155 17.94 0.98 -36.96
N LEU A 1156 17.03 1.09 -37.92
CA LEU A 1156 17.33 1.51 -39.31
C LEU A 1156 17.98 2.89 -39.43
N THR A 1157 17.62 3.83 -38.54
CA THR A 1157 18.02 5.24 -38.67
C THR A 1157 19.11 5.67 -37.70
N HIS A 1158 19.43 4.87 -36.67
CA HIS A 1158 20.39 5.25 -35.62
C HIS A 1158 21.40 4.16 -35.25
N SER A 1159 21.27 2.92 -35.77
CA SER A 1159 22.25 1.87 -35.47
C SER A 1159 23.66 2.24 -35.93
N TYR A 1160 23.80 2.94 -37.07
CA TYR A 1160 25.08 3.39 -37.58
C TYR A 1160 25.82 4.31 -36.59
N LEU A 1161 25.10 5.22 -35.91
CA LEU A 1161 25.68 6.09 -34.86
C LEU A 1161 26.15 5.31 -33.64
N LEU A 1162 25.48 4.20 -33.31
CA LEU A 1162 25.88 3.32 -32.20
C LEU A 1162 27.07 2.44 -32.57
N MET A 1163 27.26 2.16 -33.86
CA MET A 1163 28.31 1.30 -34.41
C MET A 1163 29.51 2.09 -34.96
N GLY A 1164 29.43 3.43 -35.03
CA GLY A 1164 30.47 4.28 -35.62
C GLY A 1164 30.60 4.13 -37.14
N LEU A 1165 29.51 3.77 -37.83
CA LEU A 1165 29.46 3.56 -39.28
C LEU A 1165 28.90 4.79 -40.00
N ASP A 1166 28.98 4.83 -41.32
CA ASP A 1166 28.35 5.89 -42.14
C ASP A 1166 26.83 5.79 -42.17
N GLN A 1167 26.17 6.92 -42.48
CA GLN A 1167 24.71 6.96 -42.56
C GLN A 1167 24.21 6.07 -43.71
N PRO A 1168 23.31 5.10 -43.44
CA PRO A 1168 22.86 4.18 -44.47
C PRO A 1168 21.97 4.90 -45.49
N THR A 1169 22.20 4.64 -46.78
CA THR A 1169 21.42 5.15 -47.91
C THR A 1169 20.37 4.14 -48.38
N CYS A 1170 19.34 4.63 -49.08
CA CYS A 1170 18.28 3.83 -49.65
C CYS A 1170 18.76 3.11 -50.91
N THR A 1171 18.60 1.79 -50.99
CA THR A 1171 19.09 0.99 -52.12
C THR A 1171 18.36 1.26 -53.44
N SER A 1172 17.22 1.95 -53.41
CA SER A 1172 16.39 2.21 -54.59
C SER A 1172 16.49 3.64 -55.14
N CYS A 1173 17.02 4.59 -54.36
CA CYS A 1173 17.06 6.00 -54.77
C CYS A 1173 18.19 6.80 -54.10
N GLU A 1174 19.12 6.11 -53.43
CA GLU A 1174 20.36 6.63 -52.83
C GLU A 1174 20.21 7.72 -51.75
N ALA A 1175 18.98 8.19 -51.48
CA ALA A 1175 18.70 9.14 -50.42
C ALA A 1175 19.05 8.57 -49.03
N PRO A 1176 19.48 9.40 -48.07
CA PRO A 1176 19.72 8.97 -46.70
C PRO A 1176 18.48 8.31 -46.07
N LYS A 1177 18.65 7.16 -45.40
CA LYS A 1177 17.55 6.48 -44.70
C LYS A 1177 17.11 7.27 -43.47
N THR A 1178 16.08 8.09 -43.64
CA THR A 1178 15.36 8.78 -42.57
C THR A 1178 13.93 8.24 -42.45
N ILE A 1179 13.28 8.48 -41.30
CA ILE A 1179 11.87 8.08 -41.13
C ILE A 1179 10.97 8.80 -42.13
N GLU A 1180 11.23 10.09 -42.39
CA GLU A 1180 10.53 10.85 -43.42
C GLU A 1180 10.73 10.24 -44.80
N HIS A 1181 11.96 9.86 -45.15
CA HIS A 1181 12.23 9.19 -46.41
C HIS A 1181 11.43 7.87 -46.52
N LEU A 1182 11.55 6.99 -45.53
CA LEU A 1182 10.92 5.66 -45.56
C LEU A 1182 9.38 5.74 -45.62
N LEU A 1183 8.78 6.66 -44.85
CA LEU A 1183 7.33 6.71 -44.70
C LEU A 1183 6.63 7.62 -45.71
N VAL A 1184 7.30 8.65 -46.25
CA VAL A 1184 6.66 9.68 -47.09
C VAL A 1184 7.26 9.72 -48.50
N ARG A 1185 8.59 9.75 -48.63
CA ARG A 1185 9.25 10.11 -49.91
C ARG A 1185 9.76 8.93 -50.74
N CYS A 1186 9.99 7.76 -50.15
CA CYS A 1186 10.66 6.65 -50.81
C CYS A 1186 9.82 6.10 -51.98
N PRO A 1187 10.32 6.11 -53.23
CA PRO A 1187 9.57 5.63 -54.41
C PRO A 1187 9.17 4.15 -54.29
N LYS A 1188 10.04 3.32 -53.70
CA LYS A 1188 9.82 1.88 -53.48
C LYS A 1188 8.48 1.55 -52.80
N TYR A 1189 7.99 2.41 -51.91
CA TYR A 1189 6.76 2.17 -51.14
C TYR A 1189 5.55 2.96 -51.65
N SER A 1190 5.63 3.56 -52.85
CA SER A 1190 4.57 4.39 -53.44
C SER A 1190 3.22 3.66 -53.52
N ASP A 1191 3.20 2.46 -54.11
CA ASP A 1191 1.96 1.74 -54.35
C ASP A 1191 1.33 1.21 -53.06
N LEU A 1192 2.17 0.81 -52.10
CA LEU A 1192 1.71 0.41 -50.76
C LEU A 1192 1.11 1.60 -49.99
N ARG A 1193 1.64 2.82 -50.13
CA ARG A 1193 1.03 4.02 -49.53
C ARG A 1193 -0.37 4.28 -50.12
N LYS A 1194 -0.53 4.18 -51.44
CA LYS A 1194 -1.83 4.29 -52.12
C LYS A 1194 -2.82 3.23 -51.62
N LYS A 1195 -2.38 1.97 -51.49
CA LYS A 1195 -3.20 0.85 -50.98
C LYS A 1195 -3.73 1.10 -49.57
N HIS A 1196 -2.90 1.62 -48.66
CA HIS A 1196 -3.29 1.92 -47.26
C HIS A 1196 -3.96 3.30 -47.09
N LYS A 1197 -4.35 3.95 -48.19
CA LYS A 1197 -4.96 5.30 -48.21
C LYS A 1197 -4.12 6.37 -47.50
N ILE A 1198 -2.80 6.23 -47.57
CA ILE A 1198 -1.83 7.22 -47.07
C ILE A 1198 -1.57 8.22 -48.20
N PHE A 1199 -2.36 9.29 -48.25
CA PHE A 1199 -2.34 10.29 -49.33
C PHE A 1199 -1.64 11.62 -48.92
N LEU A 1200 -0.82 11.60 -47.87
CA LEU A 1200 -0.44 12.81 -47.13
C LEU A 1200 0.94 13.36 -47.48
N THR A 1201 1.06 14.68 -47.40
CA THR A 1201 2.19 15.52 -47.83
C THR A 1201 3.30 15.70 -46.78
N GLY A 1202 3.17 15.14 -45.57
CA GLY A 1202 4.16 15.30 -44.49
C GLY A 1202 4.12 14.25 -43.36
N LEU A 1203 5.22 14.16 -42.60
CA LEU A 1203 5.40 13.21 -41.48
C LEU A 1203 4.46 13.47 -40.30
N GLN A 1204 4.05 14.72 -40.11
CA GLN A 1204 3.15 15.15 -39.04
C GLN A 1204 1.77 14.50 -39.15
N ASP A 1205 1.19 14.54 -40.34
CA ASP A 1205 -0.15 14.00 -40.60
C ASP A 1205 -0.14 12.48 -40.48
N LEU A 1206 0.86 11.83 -41.09
CA LEU A 1206 0.98 10.38 -41.11
C LEU A 1206 1.03 9.76 -39.72
N ILE A 1207 1.87 10.29 -38.83
CA ILE A 1207 2.05 9.74 -37.49
C ILE A 1207 1.06 10.38 -36.47
N GLY A 1208 0.19 11.28 -36.96
CA GLY A 1208 -0.99 11.83 -36.27
C GLY A 1208 -2.30 11.06 -36.54
N HIS A 1209 -2.37 10.29 -37.64
CA HIS A 1209 -3.48 9.40 -38.02
C HIS A 1209 -3.72 8.24 -37.03
N PRO A 1210 -4.86 7.52 -37.14
CA PRO A 1210 -5.12 6.31 -36.36
C PRO A 1210 -3.92 5.36 -36.46
N PRO A 1211 -3.29 4.99 -35.32
CA PRO A 1211 -2.06 4.20 -35.33
C PRO A 1211 -2.15 2.87 -36.09
N SER A 1212 -3.36 2.31 -36.24
CA SER A 1212 -3.64 1.06 -36.95
C SER A 1212 -3.23 1.09 -38.43
N THR A 1213 -3.48 2.20 -39.14
CA THR A 1213 -3.23 2.31 -40.58
C THR A 1213 -1.73 2.35 -40.89
N VAL A 1214 -0.98 3.13 -40.11
CA VAL A 1214 0.49 3.22 -40.23
C VAL A 1214 1.15 1.88 -39.88
N ILE A 1215 0.65 1.19 -38.85
CA ILE A 1215 1.17 -0.12 -38.46
C ILE A 1215 0.92 -1.17 -39.55
N ALA A 1216 -0.26 -1.17 -40.19
CA ALA A 1216 -0.56 -2.08 -41.30
C ALA A 1216 0.40 -1.87 -42.47
N PHE A 1217 0.61 -0.61 -42.88
CA PHE A 1217 1.59 -0.24 -43.90
C PHE A 1217 3.01 -0.71 -43.56
N ILE A 1218 3.46 -0.52 -42.31
CA ILE A 1218 4.82 -0.90 -41.87
C ILE A 1218 5.01 -2.43 -41.82
N LYS A 1219 3.95 -3.18 -41.51
CA LYS A 1219 3.98 -4.65 -41.56
C LYS A 1219 4.12 -5.15 -43.00
N GLU A 1220 3.38 -4.59 -43.96
CA GLU A 1220 3.45 -4.99 -45.38
C GLU A 1220 4.76 -4.58 -46.06
N THR A 1221 5.46 -3.55 -45.56
CA THR A 1221 6.79 -3.14 -46.06
C THR A 1221 7.95 -3.92 -45.46
N ASN A 1222 7.70 -4.89 -44.57
CA ASN A 1222 8.71 -5.64 -43.80
C ASN A 1222 9.61 -4.78 -42.89
N LEU A 1223 9.30 -3.49 -42.69
CA LEU A 1223 10.07 -2.60 -41.83
C LEU A 1223 9.79 -2.82 -40.33
N PHE A 1224 8.69 -3.51 -40.00
CA PHE A 1224 8.19 -3.68 -38.63
C PHE A 1224 9.15 -4.41 -37.68
N SER A 1225 10.00 -5.31 -38.18
CA SER A 1225 11.03 -5.99 -37.36
C SER A 1225 12.24 -5.12 -37.07
N ASP A 1226 12.53 -4.18 -37.96
CA ASP A 1226 13.76 -3.39 -37.98
C ASP A 1226 13.59 -2.03 -37.29
N ILE A 1227 12.39 -1.74 -36.80
CA ILE A 1227 12.04 -0.58 -35.97
C ILE A 1227 11.98 -0.99 -34.51
#